data_AF-A0A6L7KMN6-F1
#
_entry.id   AF-A0A6L7KMN6-F1
#
_cell.length_a   1.000
_cell.length_b   1.000
_cell.length_c   1.000
_cell.angle_alpha   90.00
_cell.angle_beta   90.00
_cell.angle_gamma   90.00
#
_symmetry.space_group_name_H-M   'P 1'
#
loop_
_entity.id
_entity.type
_entity.pdbx_description
1 polymer ?
#
loop_
_entity_poly.entity_id
_entity_poly.type
_entity_poly.pdbx_seq_one_letter_code
_entity_poly.pdbx_strand_id
1 'polypeptide(L)'
;MKTLKINSSCATAGAESAVAATANPANAPNARRMNVIVMWFLPTAVSVASRFAASLVQGRTVAAFIFFIAMQKLNVPADRAEGILREREAALNDQSYMTDAEAEAILKEMRWQAGTLFRALDKDGDGVLSPSEIDAAPDVLRALDADGDGYLHEGDFGGPTDIPGMVRRSGIVKVLDLDGNLVIGPDDIANAAERIRELDTDGDGMVTQQDDLPPQGANFEFKLPMGTPAQTLRYQRKIFTRAAGITGPLPPAGRRDVQPGYLLIHEVGDRGDMQKSQRTFLMDDRGQIAHEWDTSDRHPEATVAYLMPNGNLLKTSCKQSWIVMDGKFPIGSNGWVSILAPDSTVLWKWKHFEMGHEALHHDIELMPNGNVLAISYVVVPVTEALALGWRQQRAHKAIVLDKVYEVRPDLETGETEIMWEWSTRDHLVQDTDPELPDFGNPADSPERIDLNWLQLGRVPFNSGQLFHLNSVSYNAAEDLILLSSALFGEIWAIDHSTTTEEARGSTGGRHGRGGDLLWRFGNPQTHGRGGSRDQVLFWQHDAHFMAEGLPRTGEILIFNNGMRRGASGAPEPDQICMGMITGAYSDLLEIKMPRSPDGALLIGQPPKVNWSFNADAAHDVYSPFMSGAQRMPNGNTLMCQACDKRIVEVSPTGEIVLDFRLGGPGRLFRIYKIAPDAPAIQALGL
;
A
#
# COMPACT_ATOMS: atom_id res chain seq x y z
N MET A 1 -1.36 -32.09 45.37
CA MET A 1 -0.45 -32.18 46.54
C MET A 1 -0.04 -33.65 46.72
N LYS A 2 1.26 -33.99 46.67
CA LYS A 2 1.84 -35.35 46.85
C LYS A 2 1.43 -36.40 45.78
N THR A 3 2.29 -37.32 45.32
CA THR A 3 3.58 -37.77 45.87
C THR A 3 4.62 -38.07 44.78
N LEU A 4 5.90 -37.76 45.05
CA LEU A 4 7.07 -38.20 44.26
C LEU A 4 7.33 -39.71 44.39
N LYS A 5 8.04 -40.28 43.41
CA LYS A 5 9.31 -40.99 43.69
C LYS A 5 10.27 -40.97 42.49
N ILE A 6 11.56 -40.92 42.81
CA ILE A 6 12.71 -40.77 41.88
C ILE A 6 13.58 -42.04 41.99
N ASN A 7 14.21 -42.45 40.89
CA ASN A 7 15.51 -43.15 40.72
C ASN A 7 15.40 -44.16 39.56
N SER A 8 16.08 -44.00 38.42
CA SER A 8 17.51 -43.87 38.10
C SER A 8 18.19 -45.21 37.78
N SER A 9 18.57 -45.41 36.52
CA SER A 9 19.88 -45.97 36.13
C SER A 9 20.07 -45.81 34.62
N CYS A 10 21.33 -45.80 34.19
CA CYS A 10 21.75 -45.56 32.81
C CYS A 10 22.65 -46.71 32.34
N ALA A 11 22.97 -46.69 31.03
CA ALA A 11 24.18 -47.21 30.42
C ALA A 11 24.21 -48.63 29.79
N THR A 12 24.42 -48.61 28.46
CA THR A 12 25.52 -49.25 27.70
C THR A 12 25.38 -50.61 26.99
N ALA A 13 26.17 -50.69 25.90
CA ALA A 13 26.47 -51.79 24.96
C ALA A 13 25.34 -52.18 23.98
N GLY A 14 25.54 -52.27 22.66
CA GLY A 14 26.74 -52.04 21.83
C GLY A 14 27.28 -53.34 21.21
N ALA A 15 27.24 -53.43 19.88
CA ALA A 15 27.92 -54.47 19.09
C ALA A 15 28.13 -54.01 17.64
N GLU A 16 29.38 -54.00 17.19
CA GLU A 16 29.74 -53.89 15.77
C GLU A 16 29.88 -55.29 15.15
N SER A 17 29.57 -55.43 13.86
CA SER A 17 30.36 -56.30 12.97
C SER A 17 30.19 -55.87 11.50
N ALA A 18 31.30 -55.79 10.78
CA ALA A 18 31.34 -55.51 9.35
C ALA A 18 31.71 -56.79 8.57
N VAL A 19 31.46 -56.81 7.25
CA VAL A 19 32.42 -57.23 6.21
C VAL A 19 31.87 -56.90 4.80
N ALA A 20 32.80 -56.46 3.94
CA ALA A 20 32.81 -56.28 2.48
C ALA A 20 31.87 -57.15 1.60
N ALA A 21 31.56 -56.86 0.33
CA ALA A 21 31.73 -55.73 -0.60
C ALA A 21 31.22 -56.18 -2.00
N THR A 22 31.15 -55.23 -2.96
CA THR A 22 30.66 -55.29 -4.36
C THR A 22 29.18 -54.92 -4.53
N ALA A 23 28.77 -54.09 -5.51
CA ALA A 23 29.53 -53.24 -6.44
C ALA A 23 28.78 -51.92 -6.77
N ASN A 24 29.29 -51.17 -7.75
CA ASN A 24 28.79 -49.86 -8.24
C ASN A 24 28.69 -49.95 -9.80
N PRO A 25 28.11 -48.98 -10.56
CA PRO A 25 27.49 -47.71 -10.15
C PRO A 25 26.18 -47.29 -10.84
N ALA A 26 25.40 -46.40 -10.20
CA ALA A 26 24.77 -45.20 -10.80
C ALA A 26 23.81 -44.46 -9.83
N ASN A 27 24.34 -43.51 -9.02
CA ASN A 27 23.76 -42.18 -8.73
C ASN A 27 24.47 -41.47 -7.56
N ALA A 28 24.52 -40.13 -7.61
CA ALA A 28 25.23 -39.20 -6.71
C ALA A 28 26.78 -39.32 -6.76
N PRO A 29 27.56 -38.20 -6.73
CA PRO A 29 27.44 -37.15 -5.71
C PRO A 29 27.64 -35.69 -6.19
N ASN A 30 27.15 -34.73 -5.39
CA ASN A 30 27.55 -33.32 -5.50
C ASN A 30 28.02 -32.77 -4.13
N ALA A 31 29.14 -33.32 -3.65
CA ALA A 31 29.81 -32.87 -2.43
C ALA A 31 31.34 -33.02 -2.55
N ARG A 32 31.96 -32.36 -3.56
CA ARG A 32 33.42 -32.15 -3.69
C ARG A 32 33.80 -31.24 -4.87
N ARG A 33 33.46 -29.94 -4.82
CA ARG A 33 34.10 -28.88 -5.65
C ARG A 33 34.24 -27.53 -4.90
N MET A 34 34.87 -27.57 -3.73
CA MET A 34 35.63 -26.45 -3.19
C MET A 34 37.04 -26.97 -2.90
N ASN A 35 38.05 -26.38 -3.56
CA ASN A 35 39.52 -26.60 -3.48
C ASN A 35 40.21 -26.86 -4.85
N VAL A 36 39.96 -26.02 -5.85
CA VAL A 36 40.97 -25.59 -6.84
C VAL A 36 40.69 -24.12 -7.20
N ILE A 37 41.73 -23.35 -7.53
CA ILE A 37 41.77 -21.89 -7.83
C ILE A 37 42.11 -21.01 -6.61
N VAL A 38 43.27 -21.30 -5.99
CA VAL A 38 44.12 -20.28 -5.36
C VAL A 38 45.58 -20.62 -5.70
N MET A 39 46.02 -20.20 -6.89
CA MET A 39 47.42 -20.06 -7.27
C MET A 39 47.48 -19.01 -8.38
N TRP A 40 48.59 -18.25 -8.44
CA TRP A 40 48.81 -17.04 -9.25
C TRP A 40 48.11 -15.77 -8.74
N PHE A 41 48.76 -15.07 -7.80
CA PHE A 41 49.15 -13.64 -7.90
C PHE A 41 50.17 -13.30 -6.77
N LEU A 42 50.86 -12.15 -6.87
CA LEU A 42 52.14 -11.82 -6.21
C LEU A 42 52.12 -11.57 -4.67
N PRO A 43 53.29 -11.56 -3.99
CA PRO A 43 53.38 -11.60 -2.53
C PRO A 43 53.27 -10.22 -1.84
N THR A 44 52.04 -9.80 -1.53
CA THR A 44 51.75 -8.76 -0.52
C THR A 44 50.68 -9.18 0.50
N ALA A 45 50.04 -10.35 0.33
CA ALA A 45 48.89 -10.78 1.13
C ALA A 45 49.21 -11.32 2.55
N VAL A 46 50.48 -11.54 2.90
CA VAL A 46 50.87 -12.25 4.14
C VAL A 46 50.69 -11.39 5.42
N SER A 47 50.67 -10.06 5.29
CA SER A 47 50.51 -9.14 6.43
C SER A 47 49.05 -8.92 6.87
N VAL A 48 48.08 -9.17 5.98
CA VAL A 48 46.64 -8.93 6.25
C VAL A 48 45.94 -10.21 6.71
N ALA A 49 46.26 -11.35 6.08
CA ALA A 49 45.67 -12.65 6.45
C ALA A 49 45.96 -13.05 7.92
N SER A 50 47.11 -12.65 8.45
CA SER A 50 47.49 -12.91 9.85
C SER A 50 46.73 -12.07 10.88
N ARG A 51 46.12 -10.93 10.49
CA ARG A 51 45.25 -10.14 11.38
C ARG A 51 43.79 -10.57 11.33
N PHE A 52 43.31 -11.10 10.19
CA PHE A 52 41.94 -11.61 10.05
C PHE A 52 41.73 -13.01 10.65
N ALA A 53 42.78 -13.81 10.83
CA ALA A 53 42.67 -15.16 11.38
C ALA A 53 42.22 -15.23 12.86
N ALA A 54 42.23 -14.11 13.59
CA ALA A 54 41.97 -14.06 15.03
C ALA A 54 40.49 -13.90 15.43
N SER A 55 39.56 -13.64 14.49
CA SER A 55 38.14 -13.34 14.79
C SER A 55 37.14 -14.28 14.12
N LEU A 56 37.51 -15.55 13.90
CA LEU A 56 36.72 -16.55 13.18
C LEU A 56 35.52 -17.08 13.98
N VAL A 57 34.46 -16.27 14.10
CA VAL A 57 33.12 -16.68 14.57
C VAL A 57 32.05 -16.04 13.69
N GLN A 58 31.09 -16.85 13.21
CA GLN A 58 29.93 -16.52 12.35
C GLN A 58 30.21 -16.13 10.87
N GLY A 59 29.44 -16.74 9.96
CA GLY A 59 29.65 -16.75 8.51
C GLY A 59 29.27 -15.48 7.74
N ARG A 60 29.49 -14.28 8.29
CA ARG A 60 29.22 -13.00 7.61
C ARG A 60 30.35 -12.55 6.65
N THR A 61 31.51 -13.21 6.69
CA THR A 61 32.77 -12.72 6.09
C THR A 61 32.91 -12.87 4.57
N VAL A 62 32.23 -13.83 3.95
CA VAL A 62 32.42 -14.12 2.51
C VAL A 62 31.84 -13.02 1.61
N ALA A 63 30.68 -12.47 1.97
CA ALA A 63 30.03 -11.41 1.19
C ALA A 63 30.82 -10.10 1.24
N ALA A 64 31.35 -9.71 2.41
CA ALA A 64 32.21 -8.53 2.57
C ALA A 64 33.51 -8.66 1.75
N PHE A 65 34.11 -9.85 1.72
CA PHE A 65 35.32 -10.13 0.92
C PHE A 65 35.06 -10.06 -0.59
N ILE A 66 33.93 -10.60 -1.06
CA ILE A 66 33.50 -10.49 -2.47
C ILE A 66 33.23 -9.03 -2.84
N PHE A 67 32.54 -8.28 -1.98
CA PHE A 67 32.27 -6.85 -2.17
C PHE A 67 33.56 -6.02 -2.24
N PHE A 68 34.52 -6.27 -1.34
CA PHE A 68 35.82 -5.60 -1.37
C PHE A 68 36.59 -5.90 -2.66
N ILE A 69 36.60 -7.16 -3.13
CA ILE A 69 37.22 -7.54 -4.41
C ILE A 69 36.50 -6.87 -5.60
N ALA A 70 35.17 -6.74 -5.56
CA ALA A 70 34.42 -6.01 -6.59
C ALA A 70 34.79 -4.52 -6.62
N MET A 71 34.91 -3.87 -5.45
CA MET A 71 35.32 -2.46 -5.35
C MET A 71 36.76 -2.23 -5.82
N GLN A 72 37.69 -3.16 -5.53
CA GLN A 72 39.05 -3.13 -6.08
C GLN A 72 39.07 -3.28 -7.60
N LYS A 73 38.21 -4.13 -8.19
CA LYS A 73 38.04 -4.25 -9.65
C LYS A 73 37.44 -3.00 -10.31
N LEU A 74 36.75 -2.16 -9.54
CA LEU A 74 36.20 -0.87 -9.97
C LEU A 74 37.15 0.31 -9.70
N ASN A 75 38.43 0.05 -9.38
CA ASN A 75 39.44 1.06 -9.01
C ASN A 75 39.02 1.98 -7.84
N VAL A 76 38.13 1.52 -6.94
CA VAL A 76 37.81 2.27 -5.72
C VAL A 76 39.01 2.20 -4.77
N PRO A 77 39.56 3.33 -4.30
CA PRO A 77 40.66 3.36 -3.34
C PRO A 77 40.37 2.52 -2.10
N ALA A 78 41.36 1.80 -1.57
CA ALA A 78 41.16 0.80 -0.51
C ALA A 78 40.64 1.43 0.81
N ASP A 79 41.08 2.63 1.12
CA ASP A 79 40.59 3.48 2.21
C ASP A 79 39.13 3.90 2.01
N ARG A 80 38.73 4.23 0.77
CA ARG A 80 37.32 4.52 0.42
C ARG A 80 36.45 3.27 0.43
N ALA A 81 36.98 2.12 0.02
CA ALA A 81 36.28 0.83 0.08
C ALA A 81 36.11 0.33 1.53
N GLU A 82 37.11 0.53 2.39
CA GLU A 82 36.97 0.36 3.84
C GLU A 82 36.00 1.38 4.44
N GLY A 83 36.02 2.64 3.98
CA GLY A 83 35.04 3.68 4.38
C GLY A 83 33.61 3.23 4.11
N ILE A 84 33.31 2.84 2.86
CA ILE A 84 31.99 2.33 2.45
C ILE A 84 31.62 1.05 3.21
N LEU A 85 32.57 0.14 3.47
CA LEU A 85 32.30 -1.05 4.29
C LEU A 85 32.00 -0.67 5.74
N ARG A 86 32.71 0.28 6.34
CA ARG A 86 32.45 0.78 7.70
C ARG A 86 31.17 1.59 7.79
N GLU A 87 30.81 2.35 6.76
CA GLU A 87 29.52 3.05 6.66
C GLU A 87 28.38 2.05 6.49
N ARG A 88 28.58 0.95 5.75
CA ARG A 88 27.59 -0.13 5.59
C ARG A 88 27.48 -0.99 6.83
N GLU A 89 28.59 -1.30 7.49
CA GLU A 89 28.61 -1.97 8.80
C GLU A 89 28.05 -1.05 9.90
N ALA A 90 28.30 0.26 9.85
CA ALA A 90 27.64 1.24 10.71
C ALA A 90 26.14 1.29 10.43
N ALA A 91 25.68 1.39 9.18
CA ALA A 91 24.25 1.34 8.84
C ALA A 91 23.56 0.00 9.22
N LEU A 92 24.34 -1.07 9.38
CA LEU A 92 23.88 -2.37 9.89
C LEU A 92 23.96 -2.49 11.43
N ASN A 93 24.83 -1.73 12.10
CA ASN A 93 25.08 -1.78 13.56
C ASN A 93 24.44 -0.61 14.35
N ASP A 94 24.16 0.52 13.68
CA ASP A 94 23.41 1.69 14.19
C ASP A 94 21.89 1.40 14.21
N GLN A 95 21.48 0.29 13.58
CA GLN A 95 20.27 -0.43 13.94
C GLN A 95 20.47 -1.07 15.33
N SER A 96 20.30 -0.28 16.39
CA SER A 96 20.17 -0.80 17.75
C SER A 96 18.99 -1.77 17.80
N TYR A 97 19.31 -3.07 17.80
CA TYR A 97 18.32 -4.14 17.91
C TYR A 97 17.72 -4.13 19.32
N MET A 98 16.65 -3.33 19.46
CA MET A 98 15.75 -3.42 20.59
C MET A 98 15.25 -4.86 20.73
N THR A 99 15.35 -5.41 21.93
CA THR A 99 14.88 -6.76 22.22
C THR A 99 13.36 -6.82 22.18
N ASP A 100 12.80 -8.02 21.97
CA ASP A 100 11.34 -8.19 21.99
C ASP A 100 10.73 -7.81 23.34
N ALA A 101 11.45 -7.96 24.45
CA ALA A 101 10.98 -7.56 25.77
C ALA A 101 10.92 -6.04 25.95
N GLU A 102 11.90 -5.30 25.43
CA GLU A 102 11.89 -3.83 25.43
C GLU A 102 10.79 -3.28 24.50
N ALA A 103 10.63 -3.90 23.33
CA ALA A 103 9.57 -3.55 22.39
C ALA A 103 8.17 -3.88 22.95
N GLU A 104 7.99 -5.03 23.62
CA GLU A 104 6.74 -5.39 24.29
C GLU A 104 6.40 -4.41 25.43
N ALA A 105 7.39 -4.00 26.24
CA ALA A 105 7.18 -3.00 27.28
C ALA A 105 6.71 -1.66 26.70
N ILE A 106 7.34 -1.20 25.61
CA ILE A 106 6.94 0.03 24.89
C ILE A 106 5.52 -0.10 24.31
N LEU A 107 5.23 -1.19 23.60
CA LEU A 107 3.90 -1.48 23.03
C LEU A 107 2.80 -1.57 24.10
N LYS A 108 3.13 -2.06 25.30
CA LYS A 108 2.21 -2.13 26.44
C LYS A 108 1.94 -0.76 27.05
N GLU A 109 2.96 0.07 27.23
CA GLU A 109 2.79 1.45 27.74
C GLU A 109 1.96 2.29 26.76
N MET A 110 2.24 2.20 25.46
CA MET A 110 1.45 2.85 24.40
C MET A 110 -0.04 2.48 24.45
N ARG A 111 -0.36 1.19 24.66
CA ARG A 111 -1.75 0.72 24.83
C ARG A 111 -2.40 1.26 26.10
N TRP A 112 -1.65 1.35 27.19
CA TRP A 112 -2.12 1.95 28.44
C TRP A 112 -2.45 3.43 28.25
N GLN A 113 -1.55 4.20 27.65
CA GLN A 113 -1.75 5.63 27.33
C GLN A 113 -2.98 5.87 26.43
N ALA A 114 -3.18 5.03 25.39
CA ALA A 114 -4.30 5.18 24.47
C ALA A 114 -5.67 5.19 25.19
N GLY A 115 -5.91 4.22 26.08
CA GLY A 115 -7.16 4.06 26.84
C GLY A 115 -7.35 5.02 28.03
N THR A 116 -6.64 6.16 28.07
CA THR A 116 -6.74 7.12 29.18
C THR A 116 -8.11 7.78 29.28
N LEU A 117 -8.74 8.17 28.16
CA LEU A 117 -10.10 8.73 28.20
C LEU A 117 -11.13 7.69 28.63
N PHE A 118 -11.04 6.45 28.11
CA PHE A 118 -11.90 5.35 28.55
C PHE A 118 -11.88 5.22 30.08
N ARG A 119 -10.69 5.09 30.68
CA ARG A 119 -10.52 4.99 32.15
C ARG A 119 -10.87 6.26 32.93
N ALA A 120 -10.99 7.41 32.27
CA ALA A 120 -11.45 8.64 32.92
C ALA A 120 -12.98 8.70 32.95
N LEU A 121 -13.64 8.15 31.93
CA LEU A 121 -15.09 8.08 31.77
C LEU A 121 -15.71 6.91 32.55
N ASP A 122 -15.05 5.76 32.56
CA ASP A 122 -15.32 4.57 33.39
C ASP A 122 -15.09 4.93 34.86
N LYS A 123 -16.17 5.29 35.58
CA LYS A 123 -16.13 5.85 36.93
C LYS A 123 -16.18 4.79 38.01
N ASP A 124 -16.89 3.68 37.78
CA ASP A 124 -16.92 2.57 38.74
C ASP A 124 -15.83 1.52 38.48
N GLY A 125 -15.19 1.54 37.31
CA GLY A 125 -14.03 0.72 36.97
C GLY A 125 -14.38 -0.69 36.51
N ASP A 126 -15.61 -0.93 36.05
CA ASP A 126 -16.06 -2.26 35.61
C ASP A 126 -15.57 -2.65 34.20
N GLY A 127 -15.06 -1.68 33.42
CA GLY A 127 -14.55 -1.87 32.06
C GLY A 127 -15.56 -1.59 30.95
N VAL A 128 -16.71 -0.99 31.27
CA VAL A 128 -17.81 -0.65 30.36
C VAL A 128 -18.30 0.77 30.66
N LEU A 129 -18.50 1.60 29.64
CA LEU A 129 -19.17 2.89 29.82
C LEU A 129 -20.68 2.70 29.77
N SER A 130 -21.33 2.90 30.92
CA SER A 130 -22.79 2.91 31.01
C SER A 130 -23.41 4.17 30.37
N PRO A 131 -24.70 4.15 30.00
CA PRO A 131 -25.40 5.36 29.54
C PRO A 131 -25.23 6.57 30.45
N SER A 132 -25.17 6.35 31.78
CA SER A 132 -24.94 7.38 32.79
C SER A 132 -23.53 7.98 32.75
N GLU A 133 -22.51 7.20 32.44
CA GLU A 133 -21.13 7.70 32.31
C GLU A 133 -20.89 8.39 30.98
N ILE A 134 -21.53 7.89 29.92
CA ILE A 134 -21.58 8.54 28.61
C ILE A 134 -22.27 9.90 28.72
N ASP A 135 -23.42 10.01 29.42
CA ASP A 135 -24.08 11.30 29.67
C ASP A 135 -23.26 12.24 30.56
N ALA A 136 -22.44 11.70 31.46
CA ALA A 136 -21.52 12.49 32.28
C ALA A 136 -20.23 12.92 31.55
N ALA A 137 -19.98 12.43 30.33
CA ALA A 137 -18.74 12.67 29.60
C ALA A 137 -18.32 14.15 29.49
N PRO A 138 -19.21 15.12 29.22
CA PRO A 138 -18.83 16.54 29.18
C PRO A 138 -18.22 17.05 30.49
N ASP A 139 -18.74 16.61 31.64
CA ASP A 139 -18.26 17.03 32.96
C ASP A 139 -16.95 16.32 33.33
N VAL A 140 -16.80 15.05 32.93
CA VAL A 140 -15.55 14.30 33.08
C VAL A 140 -14.43 14.92 32.27
N LEU A 141 -14.68 15.27 31.00
CA LEU A 141 -13.69 15.87 30.12
C LEU A 141 -13.23 17.23 30.66
N ARG A 142 -14.14 18.11 31.09
CA ARG A 142 -13.74 19.39 31.74
C ARG A 142 -12.93 19.22 33.03
N ALA A 143 -13.00 18.07 33.69
CA ALA A 143 -12.20 17.78 34.88
C ALA A 143 -10.78 17.25 34.54
N LEU A 144 -10.49 16.96 33.27
CA LEU A 144 -9.15 16.61 32.79
C LEU A 144 -8.32 17.83 32.38
N ASP A 145 -8.97 18.96 32.06
CA ASP A 145 -8.36 20.25 31.73
C ASP A 145 -7.52 20.73 32.92
N ALA A 146 -6.20 20.52 32.85
CA ALA A 146 -5.31 20.72 33.98
C ALA A 146 -4.79 22.16 34.11
N ASP A 147 -4.82 22.96 33.03
CA ASP A 147 -4.39 24.36 33.05
C ASP A 147 -5.57 25.37 33.03
N GLY A 148 -6.78 24.89 32.69
CA GLY A 148 -8.03 25.64 32.77
C GLY A 148 -8.29 26.53 31.54
N ASP A 149 -7.66 26.26 30.39
CA ASP A 149 -7.86 27.05 29.17
C ASP A 149 -9.17 26.72 28.42
N GLY A 150 -9.86 25.64 28.80
CA GLY A 150 -11.11 25.17 28.21
C GLY A 150 -10.94 24.12 27.10
N TYR A 151 -9.71 23.68 26.83
CA TYR A 151 -9.36 22.68 25.83
C TYR A 151 -8.61 21.52 26.50
N LEU A 152 -8.78 20.31 25.98
CA LEU A 152 -7.90 19.19 26.36
C LEU A 152 -6.80 19.06 25.33
N HIS A 153 -5.56 19.28 25.74
CA HIS A 153 -4.36 19.08 24.95
C HIS A 153 -3.80 17.68 25.17
N GLU A 154 -2.87 17.28 24.31
CA GLU A 154 -2.29 15.92 24.26
C GLU A 154 -1.89 15.33 25.62
N GLY A 155 -1.44 16.17 26.57
CA GLY A 155 -1.05 15.78 27.93
C GLY A 155 -2.24 15.42 28.83
N ASP A 156 -3.34 16.17 28.78
CA ASP A 156 -4.51 16.03 29.67
C ASP A 156 -5.20 14.68 29.51
N PHE A 157 -5.20 14.18 28.27
CA PHE A 157 -5.70 12.86 27.93
C PHE A 157 -4.60 11.81 27.74
N GLY A 158 -3.42 11.99 28.37
CA GLY A 158 -2.44 10.92 28.63
C GLY A 158 -1.48 10.60 27.48
N GLY A 159 -1.06 11.60 26.70
CA GLY A 159 -0.09 11.45 25.61
C GLY A 159 1.36 11.16 26.03
N PRO A 160 2.33 11.29 25.09
CA PRO A 160 2.16 11.73 23.71
C PRO A 160 1.36 10.74 22.85
N THR A 161 0.79 11.26 21.76
CA THR A 161 -0.09 10.56 20.81
C THR A 161 0.52 10.47 19.42
N ASP A 162 1.43 11.39 19.07
CA ASP A 162 2.45 11.16 18.05
C ASP A 162 3.66 10.45 18.68
N ILE A 163 3.53 9.13 18.82
CA ILE A 163 4.65 8.28 19.22
C ILE A 163 5.25 7.69 17.94
N PRO A 164 6.56 7.85 17.65
CA PRO A 164 7.22 7.25 16.50
C PRO A 164 6.97 5.74 16.48
N GLY A 165 5.97 5.32 15.71
CA GLY A 165 5.35 4.03 15.94
C GLY A 165 3.85 3.93 15.61
N MET A 166 3.03 4.75 16.25
CA MET A 166 1.58 4.53 16.32
C MET A 166 0.84 5.87 16.34
N VAL A 167 -0.21 5.96 15.54
CA VAL A 167 -1.30 6.91 15.81
C VAL A 167 -2.12 6.36 16.98
N ARG A 168 -2.51 7.25 17.91
CA ARG A 168 -3.39 6.93 19.04
C ARG A 168 -4.68 6.26 18.58
N ARG A 169 -5.16 5.26 19.33
CA ARG A 169 -6.20 4.32 18.84
C ARG A 169 -7.56 4.37 19.52
N SER A 170 -7.71 5.20 20.55
CA SER A 170 -8.99 5.37 21.27
C SER A 170 -10.07 5.86 20.32
N GLY A 171 -11.12 5.05 20.12
CA GLY A 171 -12.34 5.42 19.41
C GLY A 171 -12.98 6.67 20.03
N ILE A 172 -12.93 6.78 21.37
CA ILE A 172 -13.41 7.95 22.12
C ILE A 172 -12.67 9.21 21.68
N VAL A 173 -11.34 9.20 21.57
CA VAL A 173 -10.62 10.37 21.03
C VAL A 173 -11.04 10.69 19.59
N LYS A 174 -11.26 9.69 18.72
CA LYS A 174 -11.64 9.94 17.31
C LYS A 174 -13.01 10.59 17.16
N VAL A 175 -13.97 10.24 18.00
CA VAL A 175 -15.30 10.86 17.97
C VAL A 175 -15.31 12.24 18.66
N LEU A 176 -14.35 12.51 19.54
CA LEU A 176 -14.19 13.81 20.21
C LEU A 176 -13.32 14.81 19.41
N ASP A 177 -12.05 14.50 19.13
CA ASP A 177 -11.09 15.30 18.32
C ASP A 177 -11.49 15.28 16.83
N LEU A 178 -12.63 15.87 16.48
CA LEU A 178 -13.19 15.73 15.15
C LEU A 178 -12.39 16.43 14.05
N ASP A 179 -11.68 17.53 14.29
CA ASP A 179 -10.81 18.09 13.24
C ASP A 179 -9.45 17.37 13.17
N GLY A 180 -9.15 16.51 14.15
CA GLY A 180 -7.93 15.69 14.15
C GLY A 180 -6.70 16.54 14.41
N ASN A 181 -6.78 17.48 15.35
CA ASN A 181 -5.71 18.41 15.72
C ASN A 181 -4.99 18.04 17.04
N LEU A 182 -5.54 17.13 17.88
CA LEU A 182 -5.15 16.76 19.28
C LEU A 182 -5.68 17.69 20.38
N VAL A 183 -6.69 18.48 20.08
CA VAL A 183 -7.27 19.49 20.96
C VAL A 183 -8.78 19.25 21.00
N ILE A 184 -9.27 18.65 22.09
CA ILE A 184 -10.71 18.45 22.27
C ILE A 184 -11.25 19.76 22.84
N GLY A 185 -11.95 20.53 22.00
CA GLY A 185 -12.41 21.88 22.35
C GLY A 185 -13.76 21.93 23.07
N PRO A 186 -14.21 23.14 23.48
CA PRO A 186 -15.49 23.31 24.18
C PRO A 186 -16.71 22.71 23.47
N ASP A 187 -16.76 22.82 22.14
CA ASP A 187 -17.84 22.23 21.33
C ASP A 187 -17.77 20.70 21.28
N ASP A 188 -16.57 20.12 21.28
CA ASP A 188 -16.39 18.67 21.30
C ASP A 188 -16.77 18.08 22.66
N ILE A 189 -16.34 18.74 23.73
CA ILE A 189 -16.74 18.45 25.11
C ILE A 189 -18.26 18.54 25.26
N ALA A 190 -18.90 19.58 24.72
CA ALA A 190 -20.35 19.77 24.81
C ALA A 190 -21.15 18.66 24.12
N ASN A 191 -20.65 18.11 23.01
CA ASN A 191 -21.31 17.06 22.24
C ASN A 191 -20.81 15.64 22.59
N ALA A 192 -19.90 15.50 23.56
CA ALA A 192 -19.19 14.25 23.85
C ALA A 192 -20.11 13.04 24.07
N ALA A 193 -21.20 13.22 24.82
CA ALA A 193 -22.16 12.17 25.13
C ALA A 193 -22.92 11.64 23.90
N GLU A 194 -23.16 12.47 22.89
CA GLU A 194 -23.78 12.03 21.63
C GLU A 194 -22.76 11.23 20.80
N ARG A 195 -21.55 11.79 20.64
CA ARG A 195 -20.51 11.24 19.78
C ARG A 195 -19.91 9.93 20.30
N ILE A 196 -19.78 9.75 21.63
CA ILE A 196 -19.31 8.49 22.22
C ILE A 196 -20.27 7.33 21.92
N ARG A 197 -21.58 7.58 21.78
CA ARG A 197 -22.56 6.55 21.41
C ARG A 197 -22.40 6.04 19.98
N GLU A 198 -21.67 6.73 19.11
CA GLU A 198 -21.33 6.22 17.77
C GLU A 198 -20.43 4.96 17.84
N LEU A 199 -19.83 4.68 19.00
CA LEU A 199 -18.98 3.50 19.24
C LEU A 199 -19.77 2.26 19.69
N ASP A 200 -21.03 2.40 20.10
CA ASP A 200 -21.90 1.26 20.45
C ASP A 200 -22.26 0.49 19.16
N THR A 201 -21.45 -0.54 18.84
CA THR A 201 -21.53 -1.24 17.55
C THR A 201 -22.51 -2.41 17.51
N ASP A 202 -22.95 -2.92 18.65
CA ASP A 202 -23.98 -3.97 18.74
C ASP A 202 -25.36 -3.48 19.21
N GLY A 203 -25.44 -2.24 19.71
CA GLY A 203 -26.67 -1.51 20.01
C GLY A 203 -27.27 -1.84 21.38
N ASP A 204 -26.46 -2.29 22.33
CA ASP A 204 -26.91 -2.63 23.69
C ASP A 204 -26.98 -1.41 24.64
N GLY A 205 -26.48 -0.26 24.20
CA GLY A 205 -26.45 1.01 24.93
C GLY A 205 -25.17 1.24 25.74
N MET A 206 -24.19 0.33 25.67
CA MET A 206 -22.92 0.39 26.37
C MET A 206 -21.75 0.65 25.40
N VAL A 207 -20.64 1.15 25.91
CA VAL A 207 -19.38 1.24 25.14
C VAL A 207 -18.29 0.52 25.93
N THR A 208 -17.87 -0.66 25.48
CA THR A 208 -16.85 -1.45 26.18
C THR A 208 -15.43 -1.01 25.80
N GLN A 209 -14.42 -1.53 26.51
CA GLN A 209 -13.02 -1.37 26.07
C GLN A 209 -12.76 -1.93 24.65
N GLN A 210 -13.60 -2.84 24.13
CA GLN A 210 -13.49 -3.33 22.75
C GLN A 210 -14.06 -2.34 21.72
N ASP A 211 -14.91 -1.41 22.13
CA ASP A 211 -15.53 -0.38 21.30
C ASP A 211 -14.70 0.93 21.29
N ASP A 212 -13.93 1.20 22.34
CA ASP A 212 -12.84 2.20 22.31
C ASP A 212 -11.60 1.71 21.52
N LEU A 213 -11.53 0.44 21.13
CA LEU A 213 -10.61 0.03 20.08
C LEU A 213 -11.21 0.39 18.70
N PRO A 214 -10.38 0.67 17.67
CA PRO A 214 -10.89 0.86 16.32
C PRO A 214 -11.69 -0.38 15.88
N PRO A 215 -12.67 -0.28 14.96
CA PRO A 215 -13.35 -1.46 14.48
C PRO A 215 -12.38 -2.42 13.78
N GLN A 216 -12.82 -3.66 13.57
CA GLN A 216 -11.90 -4.75 13.21
C GLN A 216 -11.24 -4.58 11.83
N GLY A 217 -11.79 -3.74 10.95
CA GLY A 217 -11.23 -3.40 9.63
C GLY A 217 -10.05 -2.43 9.70
N ALA A 218 -10.15 -1.37 10.52
CA ALA A 218 -9.06 -0.41 10.75
C ALA A 218 -7.85 -1.00 11.53
N ASN A 219 -8.00 -2.16 12.17
CA ASN A 219 -7.00 -2.74 13.07
C ASN A 219 -5.93 -3.61 12.37
N PHE A 220 -4.96 -2.95 11.73
CA PHE A 220 -3.73 -3.54 11.19
C PHE A 220 -2.85 -4.34 12.18
N GLU A 221 -3.20 -4.43 13.48
CA GLU A 221 -2.24 -4.85 14.50
C GLU A 221 -2.80 -5.73 15.62
N PHE A 222 -4.11 -5.67 15.90
CA PHE A 222 -4.69 -6.58 16.91
C PHE A 222 -4.92 -8.00 16.38
N LYS A 223 -4.99 -8.16 15.04
CA LYS A 223 -5.20 -9.46 14.37
C LYS A 223 -4.12 -9.85 13.36
N LEU A 224 -3.15 -8.96 13.09
CA LEU A 224 -1.95 -9.29 12.34
C LEU A 224 -0.81 -9.55 13.31
N PRO A 225 -0.31 -10.79 13.46
CA PRO A 225 0.99 -11.01 14.07
C PRO A 225 2.05 -10.39 13.15
N MET A 226 2.43 -9.16 13.46
CA MET A 226 3.41 -8.33 12.76
C MET A 226 4.86 -8.80 13.08
N GLY A 227 5.08 -10.11 12.98
CA GLY A 227 6.30 -10.76 13.45
C GLY A 227 6.42 -10.71 14.97
N THR A 228 7.65 -10.54 15.47
CA THR A 228 7.93 -10.34 16.88
C THR A 228 7.60 -8.91 17.34
N PRO A 229 7.51 -8.61 18.66
CA PRO A 229 7.33 -7.26 19.17
C PRO A 229 8.30 -6.22 18.59
N ALA A 230 9.60 -6.55 18.45
CA ALA A 230 10.58 -5.64 17.86
C ALA A 230 10.35 -5.39 16.36
N GLN A 231 9.89 -6.41 15.62
CA GLN A 231 9.48 -6.24 14.21
C GLN A 231 8.24 -5.36 14.09
N THR A 232 7.26 -5.56 14.97
CA THR A 232 6.04 -4.74 15.06
C THR A 232 6.39 -3.27 15.28
N LEU A 233 7.17 -2.96 16.31
CA LEU A 233 7.58 -1.59 16.65
C LEU A 233 8.46 -0.94 15.57
N ARG A 234 9.26 -1.71 14.82
CA ARG A 234 10.02 -1.21 13.67
C ARG A 234 9.13 -0.80 12.50
N TYR A 235 8.15 -1.62 12.13
CA TYR A 235 7.18 -1.29 11.08
C TYR A 235 6.36 -0.08 11.45
N GLN A 236 5.83 -0.10 12.68
CA GLN A 236 5.16 1.01 13.33
C GLN A 236 5.95 2.31 13.11
N ARG A 237 7.25 2.30 13.45
CA ARG A 237 8.13 3.44 13.20
C ARG A 237 8.20 3.82 11.72
N LYS A 238 8.49 2.88 10.81
CA LYS A 238 8.61 3.21 9.38
C LYS A 238 7.33 3.80 8.78
N ILE A 239 6.15 3.32 9.17
CA ILE A 239 4.86 3.60 8.51
C ILE A 239 4.03 4.71 9.20
N PHE A 240 4.40 5.10 10.42
CA PHE A 240 3.70 6.16 11.17
C PHE A 240 4.63 7.26 11.72
N THR A 241 5.96 7.13 11.68
CA THR A 241 6.86 8.26 12.03
C THR A 241 6.76 9.36 10.98
N ARG A 242 6.65 10.61 11.44
CA ARG A 242 6.53 11.80 10.59
C ARG A 242 7.77 12.66 10.66
N ALA A 243 8.04 13.39 9.57
CA ALA A 243 9.07 14.42 9.57
C ALA A 243 8.60 15.66 10.36
N ALA A 244 9.52 16.33 11.04
CA ALA A 244 9.21 17.45 11.92
C ALA A 244 8.67 18.68 11.14
N GLY A 245 7.49 19.16 11.55
CA GLY A 245 6.85 20.38 11.03
C GLY A 245 6.46 20.29 9.55
N ILE A 246 5.62 21.24 9.08
CA ILE A 246 5.30 21.35 7.64
C ILE A 246 6.55 21.74 6.83
N THR A 247 7.51 22.43 7.46
CA THR A 247 8.78 22.89 6.90
C THR A 247 9.84 21.79 6.79
N GLY A 248 9.48 20.65 6.21
CA GLY A 248 10.42 19.54 5.94
C GLY A 248 11.57 19.95 5.00
N PRO A 249 12.56 19.07 4.76
CA PRO A 249 13.67 19.36 3.86
C PRO A 249 13.16 19.75 2.46
N LEU A 250 13.51 20.96 2.04
CA LEU A 250 13.10 21.51 0.74
C LEU A 250 13.76 20.75 -0.41
N PRO A 251 13.09 20.65 -1.59
CA PRO A 251 13.74 20.13 -2.78
C PRO A 251 15.00 20.96 -3.14
N PRO A 252 16.12 20.33 -3.57
CA PRO A 252 17.30 21.02 -4.07
C PRO A 252 17.02 21.74 -5.40
N ALA A 253 16.62 23.01 -5.28
CA ALA A 253 16.30 23.92 -6.38
C ALA A 253 17.42 24.08 -7.42
N GLY A 254 17.05 24.32 -8.68
CA GLY A 254 17.99 24.68 -9.75
C GLY A 254 19.00 23.61 -10.20
N ARG A 255 18.88 22.36 -9.75
CA ARG A 255 19.67 21.22 -10.24
C ARG A 255 19.31 20.89 -11.70
N ARG A 256 20.33 20.73 -12.55
CA ARG A 256 20.15 20.45 -14.00
C ARG A 256 19.80 19.00 -14.33
N ASP A 257 20.11 18.09 -13.42
CA ASP A 257 19.87 16.66 -13.50
C ASP A 257 18.53 16.24 -12.88
N VAL A 258 17.84 17.18 -12.21
CA VAL A 258 16.47 17.06 -11.74
C VAL A 258 15.54 17.75 -12.75
N GLN A 259 14.40 17.15 -13.06
CA GLN A 259 13.40 17.75 -13.93
C GLN A 259 12.85 19.05 -13.29
N PRO A 260 12.79 20.19 -13.98
CA PRO A 260 12.06 21.36 -13.49
C PRO A 260 10.55 21.13 -13.58
N GLY A 261 9.80 21.65 -12.60
CA GLY A 261 8.33 21.58 -12.58
C GLY A 261 7.75 21.77 -11.18
N TYR A 262 6.43 21.99 -11.15
CA TYR A 262 5.64 22.07 -9.93
C TYR A 262 5.15 20.68 -9.52
N LEU A 263 5.19 20.36 -8.23
CA LEU A 263 4.64 19.12 -7.68
C LEU A 263 3.18 19.36 -7.27
N LEU A 264 2.23 18.74 -7.97
CA LEU A 264 0.86 18.56 -7.51
C LEU A 264 0.87 17.53 -6.38
N ILE A 265 0.61 18.02 -5.18
CA ILE A 265 0.61 17.25 -3.93
C ILE A 265 -0.82 17.21 -3.42
N HIS A 266 -1.26 15.99 -3.12
CA HIS A 266 -2.52 15.70 -2.47
C HIS A 266 -2.20 14.92 -1.19
N GLU A 267 -2.27 15.60 -0.05
CA GLU A 267 -2.04 14.94 1.24
C GLU A 267 -3.30 14.16 1.62
N VAL A 268 -3.13 12.92 2.07
CA VAL A 268 -4.22 12.03 2.48
C VAL A 268 -3.93 11.47 3.87
N GLY A 269 -4.96 11.02 4.59
CA GLY A 269 -4.74 10.27 5.84
C GLY A 269 -3.93 11.04 6.89
N ASP A 270 -4.21 12.35 7.02
CA ASP A 270 -3.63 13.31 7.98
C ASP A 270 -3.31 12.70 9.36
N ARG A 271 -4.19 11.85 9.90
CA ARG A 271 -3.91 10.81 10.89
C ARG A 271 -4.64 9.55 10.45
N GLY A 272 -3.95 8.40 10.46
CA GLY A 272 -4.28 7.24 9.61
C GLY A 272 -5.67 6.60 9.81
N ASP A 273 -6.36 6.97 10.87
CA ASP A 273 -7.71 6.55 11.24
C ASP A 273 -8.78 7.64 11.10
N MET A 274 -8.41 8.92 11.15
CA MET A 274 -9.35 10.04 11.00
C MET A 274 -9.56 10.43 9.55
N GLN A 275 -8.49 10.43 8.77
CA GLN A 275 -8.53 10.63 7.31
C GLN A 275 -9.25 11.93 6.88
N LYS A 276 -8.85 13.06 7.47
CA LYS A 276 -9.52 14.38 7.33
C LYS A 276 -8.71 15.42 6.57
N SER A 277 -7.60 15.04 5.93
CA SER A 277 -6.83 15.94 5.08
C SER A 277 -7.73 16.67 4.08
N GLN A 278 -7.46 17.95 3.89
CA GLN A 278 -8.15 18.83 2.93
C GLN A 278 -7.15 19.49 1.96
N ARG A 279 -5.89 19.06 1.98
CA ARG A 279 -4.78 19.81 1.37
C ARG A 279 -4.41 19.30 -0.01
N THR A 280 -4.77 20.09 -1.03
CA THR A 280 -4.31 19.89 -2.42
C THR A 280 -3.63 21.15 -2.92
N PHE A 281 -2.35 21.06 -3.27
CA PHE A 281 -1.54 22.23 -3.64
C PHE A 281 -0.48 21.91 -4.70
N LEU A 282 -0.06 22.95 -5.42
CA LEU A 282 1.15 22.96 -6.23
C LEU A 282 2.31 23.50 -5.40
N MET A 283 3.41 22.75 -5.36
CA MET A 283 4.66 23.15 -4.72
C MET A 283 5.75 23.41 -5.77
N ASP A 284 6.47 24.52 -5.67
CA ASP A 284 7.55 24.89 -6.59
C ASP A 284 8.88 24.13 -6.33
N ASP A 285 9.91 24.41 -7.14
CA ASP A 285 11.24 23.79 -7.01
C ASP A 285 12.03 24.25 -5.76
N ARG A 286 11.48 25.18 -4.97
CA ARG A 286 12.02 25.72 -3.72
C ARG A 286 11.22 25.27 -2.49
N GLY A 287 10.16 24.48 -2.69
CA GLY A 287 9.26 24.02 -1.64
C GLY A 287 8.25 25.07 -1.16
N GLN A 288 8.00 26.12 -1.93
CA GLN A 288 6.93 27.08 -1.67
C GLN A 288 5.61 26.60 -2.27
N ILE A 289 4.50 26.86 -1.59
CA ILE A 289 3.16 26.66 -2.15
C ILE A 289 2.94 27.75 -3.21
N ALA A 290 2.87 27.35 -4.47
CA ALA A 290 2.60 28.23 -5.60
C ALA A 290 1.09 28.45 -5.81
N HIS A 291 0.27 27.46 -5.47
CA HIS A 291 -1.18 27.48 -5.57
C HIS A 291 -1.79 26.41 -4.64
N GLU A 292 -2.96 26.63 -4.07
CA GLU A 292 -3.66 25.68 -3.19
C GLU A 292 -5.17 25.77 -3.47
N TRP A 293 -5.84 24.61 -3.52
CA TRP A 293 -7.29 24.53 -3.67
C TRP A 293 -7.91 24.23 -2.30
N ASP A 294 -8.70 25.17 -1.80
CA ASP A 294 -9.43 25.03 -0.53
C ASP A 294 -10.68 24.18 -0.75
N THR A 295 -10.85 23.12 0.05
CA THR A 295 -12.00 22.22 -0.07
C THR A 295 -12.45 21.71 1.29
N SER A 296 -13.74 21.85 1.61
CA SER A 296 -14.32 21.33 2.86
C SER A 296 -14.56 19.81 2.87
N ASP A 297 -14.45 19.12 1.73
CA ASP A 297 -14.54 17.65 1.68
C ASP A 297 -13.21 17.01 2.10
N ARG A 298 -13.30 15.87 2.80
CA ARG A 298 -12.15 15.11 3.31
C ARG A 298 -11.49 14.28 2.23
N HIS A 299 -10.18 14.10 2.34
CA HIS A 299 -9.35 13.35 1.40
C HIS A 299 -8.88 12.07 2.11
N PRO A 300 -9.67 10.99 2.07
CA PRO A 300 -9.26 9.72 2.63
C PRO A 300 -8.03 9.14 1.94
N GLU A 301 -7.46 8.09 2.51
CA GLU A 301 -6.47 7.27 1.79
C GLU A 301 -7.04 6.85 0.44
N ALA A 302 -6.17 6.79 -0.58
CA ALA A 302 -6.58 6.60 -1.97
C ALA A 302 -7.60 7.62 -2.50
N THR A 303 -7.34 8.89 -2.21
CA THR A 303 -7.90 10.03 -2.95
C THR A 303 -6.87 10.53 -3.96
N VAL A 304 -7.31 10.95 -5.15
CA VAL A 304 -6.47 11.40 -6.27
C VAL A 304 -6.86 12.81 -6.72
N ALA A 305 -5.89 13.50 -7.31
CA ALA A 305 -6.09 14.80 -7.93
C ALA A 305 -5.23 14.92 -9.20
N TYR A 306 -5.82 15.49 -10.25
CA TYR A 306 -5.26 15.69 -11.58
C TYR A 306 -5.48 17.14 -12.00
N LEU A 307 -4.40 17.81 -12.45
CA LEU A 307 -4.51 19.17 -12.97
C LEU A 307 -4.82 19.13 -14.48
N MET A 308 -5.95 19.71 -14.85
CA MET A 308 -6.45 19.74 -16.22
C MET A 308 -5.70 20.80 -17.06
N PRO A 309 -5.63 20.67 -18.41
CA PRO A 309 -4.91 21.61 -19.28
C PRO A 309 -5.35 23.08 -19.21
N ASN A 310 -6.54 23.36 -18.65
CA ASN A 310 -7.09 24.70 -18.44
C ASN A 310 -6.89 25.23 -17.00
N GLY A 311 -6.10 24.55 -16.16
CA GLY A 311 -5.85 24.94 -14.77
C GLY A 311 -6.91 24.45 -13.77
N ASN A 312 -8.01 23.82 -14.23
CA ASN A 312 -8.99 23.21 -13.33
C ASN A 312 -8.38 21.99 -12.62
N LEU A 313 -8.87 21.69 -11.41
CA LEU A 313 -8.50 20.51 -10.65
C LEU A 313 -9.61 19.46 -10.71
N LEU A 314 -9.36 18.32 -11.36
CA LEU A 314 -10.18 17.13 -11.25
C LEU A 314 -9.71 16.33 -10.03
N LYS A 315 -10.61 15.92 -9.13
CA LYS A 315 -10.23 15.17 -7.92
C LYS A 315 -11.35 14.27 -7.41
N THR A 316 -10.98 13.26 -6.63
CA THR A 316 -11.93 12.56 -5.75
C THR A 316 -12.01 13.23 -4.36
N SER A 317 -13.03 12.90 -3.57
CA SER A 317 -13.14 13.27 -2.15
C SER A 317 -14.19 12.44 -1.42
N CYS A 318 -14.24 12.53 -0.09
CA CYS A 318 -15.30 11.95 0.75
C CYS A 318 -15.92 13.00 1.68
N LYS A 319 -17.23 12.91 1.90
CA LYS A 319 -17.92 13.72 2.93
C LYS A 319 -18.02 13.03 4.29
N GLN A 320 -17.84 11.72 4.34
CA GLN A 320 -18.07 10.93 5.55
C GLN A 320 -16.80 10.79 6.40
N SER A 321 -16.92 10.34 7.64
CA SER A 321 -15.75 9.93 8.45
C SER A 321 -15.44 8.46 8.17
N TRP A 322 -14.17 8.07 8.31
CA TRP A 322 -13.82 6.65 8.19
C TRP A 322 -14.41 5.81 9.34
N ILE A 323 -14.68 6.42 10.51
CA ILE A 323 -15.43 5.77 11.61
C ILE A 323 -16.81 5.31 11.11
N VAL A 324 -17.49 6.13 10.31
CA VAL A 324 -18.84 5.85 9.79
C VAL A 324 -18.84 4.85 8.62
N MET A 325 -17.79 4.82 7.78
CA MET A 325 -17.74 3.86 6.66
C MET A 325 -17.13 2.49 7.06
N ASP A 326 -16.41 2.36 8.17
CA ASP A 326 -15.73 1.09 8.53
C ASP A 326 -16.75 -0.05 8.69
N GLY A 327 -16.38 -1.25 8.25
CA GLY A 327 -17.26 -2.41 8.13
C GLY A 327 -18.40 -2.27 7.11
N LYS A 328 -18.65 -1.11 6.51
CA LYS A 328 -19.59 -0.91 5.38
C LYS A 328 -18.87 -0.95 4.04
N PHE A 329 -17.66 -0.43 4.00
CA PHE A 329 -16.79 -0.43 2.82
C PHE A 329 -15.35 -0.85 3.18
N PRO A 330 -14.48 -1.05 2.17
CA PRO A 330 -13.04 -1.20 2.33
C PRO A 330 -12.29 0.15 2.41
N ILE A 331 -11.03 0.11 2.87
CA ILE A 331 -10.08 1.25 2.77
C ILE A 331 -9.99 1.72 1.31
N GLY A 332 -9.94 3.04 1.12
CA GLY A 332 -9.78 3.68 -0.18
C GLY A 332 -11.06 4.23 -0.81
N SER A 333 -12.21 4.01 -0.14
CA SER A 333 -13.51 4.52 -0.57
C SER A 333 -13.59 6.04 -0.40
N ASN A 334 -13.96 6.77 -1.45
CA ASN A 334 -14.08 8.22 -1.46
C ASN A 334 -15.53 8.68 -1.79
N GLY A 335 -16.11 8.28 -2.93
CA GLY A 335 -17.56 8.40 -3.23
C GLY A 335 -18.01 9.70 -3.90
N TRP A 336 -17.11 10.68 -4.11
CA TRP A 336 -17.36 11.88 -4.90
C TRP A 336 -16.23 12.12 -5.90
N VAL A 337 -16.59 12.64 -7.08
CA VAL A 337 -15.65 13.26 -8.04
C VAL A 337 -16.03 14.74 -8.17
N SER A 338 -15.07 15.63 -8.38
CA SER A 338 -15.31 17.05 -8.57
C SER A 338 -14.31 17.69 -9.52
N ILE A 339 -14.77 18.69 -10.27
CA ILE A 339 -13.94 19.60 -11.05
C ILE A 339 -14.03 20.97 -10.39
N LEU A 340 -12.88 21.50 -9.96
CA LEU A 340 -12.75 22.82 -9.35
C LEU A 340 -12.06 23.79 -10.31
N ALA A 341 -12.47 25.04 -10.31
CA ALA A 341 -11.73 26.14 -10.93
C ALA A 341 -10.45 26.48 -10.13
N PRO A 342 -9.51 27.24 -10.71
CA PRO A 342 -8.35 27.79 -10.00
C PRO A 342 -8.66 28.59 -8.72
N ASP A 343 -9.85 29.18 -8.59
CA ASP A 343 -10.26 29.91 -7.38
C ASP A 343 -10.99 29.01 -6.35
N SER A 344 -10.88 27.69 -6.51
CA SER A 344 -11.59 26.66 -5.74
C SER A 344 -13.11 26.60 -5.94
N THR A 345 -13.69 27.38 -6.87
CA THR A 345 -15.11 27.26 -7.22
C THR A 345 -15.41 25.85 -7.76
N VAL A 346 -16.40 25.17 -7.17
CA VAL A 346 -16.89 23.88 -7.67
C VAL A 346 -17.64 24.10 -8.97
N LEU A 347 -17.06 23.68 -10.10
CA LEU A 347 -17.68 23.76 -11.42
C LEU A 347 -18.63 22.58 -11.67
N TRP A 348 -18.24 21.40 -11.18
CA TRP A 348 -19.04 20.17 -11.30
C TRP A 348 -18.70 19.23 -10.15
N LYS A 349 -19.70 18.45 -9.71
CA LYS A 349 -19.54 17.50 -8.61
C LYS A 349 -20.53 16.35 -8.68
N TRP A 350 -20.01 15.16 -8.96
CA TRP A 350 -20.79 13.92 -8.97
C TRP A 350 -20.67 13.18 -7.65
N LYS A 351 -21.79 12.64 -7.18
CA LYS A 351 -21.87 11.74 -6.02
C LYS A 351 -22.23 10.35 -6.57
N HIS A 352 -21.37 9.37 -6.32
CA HIS A 352 -21.67 7.96 -6.55
C HIS A 352 -21.34 7.19 -5.27
N PHE A 353 -22.32 7.21 -4.37
CA PHE A 353 -22.19 6.74 -3.00
C PHE A 353 -23.56 6.38 -2.39
N GLU A 354 -23.75 5.09 -2.10
CA GLU A 354 -24.87 4.50 -1.37
C GLU A 354 -24.33 3.63 -0.23
N MET A 355 -24.54 4.07 1.01
CA MET A 355 -23.97 3.50 2.24
C MET A 355 -24.09 1.97 2.32
N GLY A 356 -22.95 1.27 2.33
CA GLY A 356 -22.89 -0.19 2.48
C GLY A 356 -23.38 -0.98 1.26
N HIS A 357 -23.64 -0.31 0.12
CA HIS A 357 -23.96 -0.95 -1.15
C HIS A 357 -22.93 -0.63 -2.22
N GLU A 358 -22.70 0.65 -2.53
CA GLU A 358 -21.80 1.06 -3.61
C GLU A 358 -21.08 2.40 -3.32
N ALA A 359 -19.78 2.50 -3.64
CA ALA A 359 -18.99 3.73 -3.47
C ALA A 359 -17.76 3.76 -4.38
N LEU A 360 -17.46 4.93 -4.97
CA LEU A 360 -16.18 5.16 -5.66
C LEU A 360 -14.97 4.96 -4.74
N HIS A 361 -13.86 4.50 -5.30
CA HIS A 361 -12.61 4.32 -4.57
C HIS A 361 -11.37 4.56 -5.43
N HIS A 362 -10.25 4.82 -4.75
CA HIS A 362 -8.90 4.88 -5.30
C HIS A 362 -8.65 5.88 -6.42
N ASP A 363 -9.14 5.62 -7.63
CA ASP A 363 -8.61 6.26 -8.83
C ASP A 363 -9.69 6.66 -9.84
N ILE A 364 -9.34 7.66 -10.64
CA ILE A 364 -10.08 8.16 -11.79
C ILE A 364 -9.08 8.49 -12.91
N GLU A 365 -9.50 8.42 -14.17
CA GLU A 365 -8.68 8.81 -15.33
C GLU A 365 -9.44 9.86 -16.15
N LEU A 366 -8.79 10.98 -16.48
CA LEU A 366 -9.36 11.98 -17.40
C LEU A 366 -9.11 11.56 -18.85
N MET A 367 -10.17 11.30 -19.59
CA MET A 367 -10.09 10.89 -20.99
C MET A 367 -9.93 12.11 -21.93
N PRO A 368 -9.32 11.95 -23.12
CA PRO A 368 -9.13 13.05 -24.08
C PRO A 368 -10.41 13.70 -24.61
N ASN A 369 -11.57 13.04 -24.48
CA ASN A 369 -12.90 13.55 -24.82
C ASN A 369 -13.51 14.44 -23.71
N GLY A 370 -12.89 14.53 -22.54
CA GLY A 370 -13.40 15.23 -21.36
C GLY A 370 -14.25 14.39 -20.41
N ASN A 371 -14.51 13.12 -20.75
CA ASN A 371 -15.13 12.16 -19.84
C ASN A 371 -14.12 11.69 -18.78
N VAL A 372 -14.63 11.08 -17.72
CA VAL A 372 -13.84 10.57 -16.60
C VAL A 372 -14.15 9.09 -16.40
N LEU A 373 -13.12 8.24 -16.39
CA LEU A 373 -13.25 6.88 -15.88
C LEU A 373 -13.17 6.92 -14.36
N ALA A 374 -14.00 6.15 -13.65
CA ALA A 374 -13.97 6.05 -12.20
C ALA A 374 -14.21 4.61 -11.72
N ILE A 375 -13.43 4.16 -10.72
CA ILE A 375 -13.56 2.82 -10.14
C ILE A 375 -14.53 2.86 -8.94
N SER A 376 -15.38 1.82 -8.82
CA SER A 376 -16.43 1.72 -7.80
C SER A 376 -16.47 0.34 -7.13
N TYR A 377 -16.64 0.32 -5.81
CA TYR A 377 -16.83 -0.90 -5.01
C TYR A 377 -18.30 -1.24 -4.98
N VAL A 378 -18.62 -2.53 -5.14
CA VAL A 378 -19.98 -3.06 -5.02
C VAL A 378 -20.00 -4.14 -3.95
N VAL A 379 -20.75 -3.89 -2.87
CA VAL A 379 -20.94 -4.82 -1.76
C VAL A 379 -22.02 -5.84 -2.13
N VAL A 380 -21.62 -7.10 -2.24
CA VAL A 380 -22.49 -8.24 -2.58
C VAL A 380 -22.75 -9.07 -1.31
N PRO A 381 -24.00 -9.12 -0.80
CA PRO A 381 -24.34 -9.89 0.41
C PRO A 381 -24.01 -11.38 0.29
N VAL A 382 -23.70 -12.03 1.42
CA VAL A 382 -23.29 -13.46 1.45
C VAL A 382 -24.23 -14.41 0.71
N THR A 383 -25.54 -14.20 0.76
CA THR A 383 -26.53 -15.05 0.06
C THR A 383 -26.40 -14.98 -1.45
N GLU A 384 -26.04 -13.81 -1.97
CA GLU A 384 -25.84 -13.57 -3.39
C GLU A 384 -24.44 -14.01 -3.84
N ALA A 385 -23.42 -13.75 -3.02
CA ALA A 385 -22.06 -14.25 -3.23
C ALA A 385 -22.04 -15.79 -3.34
N LEU A 386 -22.72 -16.50 -2.44
CA LEU A 386 -22.87 -17.94 -2.49
C LEU A 386 -23.57 -18.40 -3.79
N ALA A 387 -24.54 -17.65 -4.30
CA ALA A 387 -25.23 -17.96 -5.55
C ALA A 387 -24.38 -17.72 -6.82
N LEU A 388 -23.28 -16.95 -6.71
CA LEU A 388 -22.24 -16.83 -7.74
C LEU A 388 -21.19 -17.95 -7.68
N GLY A 389 -21.30 -18.90 -6.75
CA GLY A 389 -20.27 -19.92 -6.52
C GLY A 389 -19.06 -19.42 -5.73
N TRP A 390 -19.23 -18.37 -4.91
CA TRP A 390 -18.21 -18.02 -3.92
C TRP A 390 -18.22 -19.04 -2.77
N ARG A 391 -17.16 -19.83 -2.66
CA ARG A 391 -16.89 -20.65 -1.47
C ARG A 391 -16.59 -19.74 -0.30
N GLN A 392 -17.56 -19.58 0.62
CA GLN A 392 -17.47 -18.62 1.73
C GLN A 392 -16.11 -18.66 2.45
N GLN A 393 -15.34 -17.60 2.25
CA GLN A 393 -14.04 -17.42 2.85
C GLN A 393 -14.23 -16.69 4.19
N ARG A 394 -13.93 -17.38 5.30
CA ARG A 394 -14.07 -16.89 6.69
C ARG A 394 -15.52 -16.59 7.09
N ALA A 395 -15.70 -15.91 8.22
CA ALA A 395 -16.98 -15.44 8.73
C ALA A 395 -17.53 -14.17 8.01
N HIS A 396 -16.97 -13.81 6.85
CA HIS A 396 -17.42 -12.66 6.06
C HIS A 396 -18.90 -12.76 5.70
N LYS A 397 -19.62 -11.65 5.78
CA LYS A 397 -21.07 -11.53 5.53
C LYS A 397 -21.43 -10.89 4.19
N ALA A 398 -20.43 -10.43 3.47
CA ALA A 398 -20.48 -9.93 2.10
C ALA A 398 -19.11 -10.16 1.44
N ILE A 399 -19.07 -10.09 0.12
CA ILE A 399 -17.85 -9.83 -0.65
C ILE A 399 -17.94 -8.41 -1.25
N VAL A 400 -16.81 -7.86 -1.64
CA VAL A 400 -16.76 -6.59 -2.39
C VAL A 400 -16.11 -6.86 -3.75
N LEU A 401 -16.86 -6.56 -4.80
CA LEU A 401 -16.46 -6.60 -6.20
C LEU A 401 -16.14 -5.18 -6.68
N ASP A 402 -15.53 -5.06 -7.85
CA ASP A 402 -15.10 -3.80 -8.45
C ASP A 402 -15.81 -3.56 -9.80
N LYS A 403 -16.15 -2.30 -10.09
CA LYS A 403 -16.74 -1.78 -11.34
C LYS A 403 -15.93 -0.61 -11.88
N VAL A 404 -16.10 -0.30 -13.16
CA VAL A 404 -15.60 0.92 -13.81
C VAL A 404 -16.75 1.63 -14.52
N TYR A 405 -16.85 2.94 -14.31
CA TYR A 405 -17.80 3.84 -14.99
C TYR A 405 -17.05 4.78 -15.92
N GLU A 406 -17.51 5.00 -17.15
CA GLU A 406 -17.23 6.23 -17.90
C GLU A 406 -18.35 7.23 -17.64
N VAL A 407 -18.02 8.43 -17.15
CA VAL A 407 -18.98 9.51 -16.96
C VAL A 407 -18.64 10.76 -17.76
N ARG A 408 -19.67 11.37 -18.36
CA ARG A 408 -19.58 12.69 -18.98
C ARG A 408 -20.04 13.77 -17.99
N PRO A 409 -19.16 14.70 -17.58
CA PRO A 409 -19.55 15.85 -16.78
C PRO A 409 -20.19 16.93 -17.66
N ASP A 410 -21.33 17.49 -17.23
CA ASP A 410 -21.87 18.73 -17.78
C ASP A 410 -21.53 19.90 -16.83
N LEU A 411 -20.69 20.82 -17.29
CA LEU A 411 -20.24 21.98 -16.51
C LEU A 411 -21.21 23.18 -16.57
N GLU A 412 -22.22 23.15 -17.45
CA GLU A 412 -23.25 24.20 -17.54
C GLU A 412 -24.45 23.88 -16.64
N THR A 413 -24.89 22.62 -16.63
CA THR A 413 -26.03 22.16 -15.80
C THR A 413 -25.62 21.60 -14.45
N GLY A 414 -24.37 21.10 -14.33
CA GLY A 414 -23.90 20.33 -13.19
C GLY A 414 -24.34 18.85 -13.19
N GLU A 415 -25.05 18.40 -14.24
CA GLU A 415 -25.49 17.01 -14.37
C GLU A 415 -24.34 16.05 -14.72
N THR A 416 -24.62 14.75 -14.67
CA THR A 416 -23.67 13.68 -14.99
C THR A 416 -24.39 12.58 -15.75
N GLU A 417 -23.84 12.19 -16.91
CA GLU A 417 -24.33 11.09 -17.71
C GLU A 417 -23.35 9.92 -17.63
N ILE A 418 -23.82 8.73 -17.30
CA ILE A 418 -23.02 7.50 -17.39
C ILE A 418 -23.04 7.05 -18.85
N MET A 419 -21.86 6.99 -19.46
CA MET A 419 -21.67 6.69 -20.88
C MET A 419 -21.43 5.20 -21.12
N TRP A 420 -20.72 4.55 -20.22
CA TRP A 420 -20.29 3.15 -20.31
C TRP A 420 -20.07 2.54 -18.92
N GLU A 421 -20.31 1.24 -18.77
CA GLU A 421 -20.03 0.49 -17.54
C GLU A 421 -19.35 -0.85 -17.82
N TRP A 422 -18.42 -1.24 -16.94
CA TRP A 422 -17.85 -2.59 -16.87
C TRP A 422 -17.79 -3.07 -15.42
N SER A 423 -17.94 -4.37 -15.22
CA SER A 423 -18.13 -4.97 -13.90
C SER A 423 -17.40 -6.30 -13.80
N THR A 424 -16.52 -6.44 -12.81
CA THR A 424 -15.83 -7.72 -12.53
C THR A 424 -16.79 -8.90 -12.36
N ARG A 425 -18.04 -8.64 -11.94
CA ARG A 425 -19.10 -9.64 -11.78
C ARG A 425 -19.46 -10.37 -13.07
N ASP A 426 -19.46 -9.70 -14.22
CA ASP A 426 -19.86 -10.29 -15.50
C ASP A 426 -18.73 -11.15 -16.14
N HIS A 427 -17.53 -11.16 -15.53
CA HIS A 427 -16.31 -11.86 -16.01
C HIS A 427 -15.72 -12.86 -15.00
N LEU A 428 -16.55 -13.37 -14.07
CA LEU A 428 -16.12 -14.36 -13.08
C LEU A 428 -15.93 -15.76 -13.69
N VAL A 429 -15.20 -16.61 -12.96
CA VAL A 429 -15.16 -18.07 -13.10
C VAL A 429 -15.03 -18.71 -11.72
N GLN A 430 -15.63 -19.88 -11.51
CA GLN A 430 -15.56 -20.63 -10.26
C GLN A 430 -15.51 -22.15 -10.49
N ASP A 431 -14.73 -22.87 -9.68
CA ASP A 431 -14.52 -24.32 -9.81
C ASP A 431 -15.22 -25.14 -8.70
N THR A 432 -16.18 -24.53 -7.98
CA THR A 432 -16.67 -25.01 -6.70
C THR A 432 -17.99 -25.79 -6.78
N ASP A 433 -18.90 -25.40 -7.66
CA ASP A 433 -20.20 -26.03 -7.83
C ASP A 433 -20.63 -26.03 -9.32
N PRO A 434 -20.80 -27.20 -9.96
CA PRO A 434 -21.19 -27.31 -11.37
C PRO A 434 -22.62 -26.90 -11.68
N GLU A 435 -23.49 -26.73 -10.67
CA GLU A 435 -24.88 -26.31 -10.85
C GLU A 435 -25.06 -24.78 -10.72
N LEU A 436 -23.99 -24.05 -10.39
CA LEU A 436 -23.98 -22.58 -10.27
C LEU A 436 -23.41 -21.90 -11.53
N PRO A 437 -23.69 -20.59 -11.74
CA PRO A 437 -23.14 -19.82 -12.86
C PRO A 437 -21.62 -19.86 -12.96
N ASP A 438 -21.13 -19.59 -14.17
CA ASP A 438 -19.71 -19.44 -14.50
C ASP A 438 -18.81 -20.58 -14.00
N PHE A 439 -19.35 -21.81 -13.94
CA PHE A 439 -18.59 -22.98 -13.55
C PHE A 439 -17.53 -23.33 -14.60
N GLY A 440 -16.28 -23.38 -14.16
CA GLY A 440 -15.13 -23.71 -14.99
C GLY A 440 -13.83 -23.75 -14.19
N ASN A 441 -12.82 -24.39 -14.77
CA ASN A 441 -11.46 -24.37 -14.22
C ASN A 441 -10.79 -23.04 -14.62
N PRO A 442 -10.32 -22.20 -13.67
CA PRO A 442 -9.64 -20.94 -14.00
C PRO A 442 -8.43 -21.08 -14.94
N ALA A 443 -7.77 -22.24 -14.96
CA ALA A 443 -6.67 -22.51 -15.88
C ALA A 443 -7.11 -22.63 -17.35
N ASP A 444 -8.37 -22.99 -17.60
CA ASP A 444 -8.93 -23.15 -18.94
C ASP A 444 -9.56 -21.84 -19.48
N SER A 445 -9.90 -20.90 -18.58
CA SER A 445 -10.47 -19.57 -18.89
C SER A 445 -9.61 -18.40 -18.34
N PRO A 446 -8.38 -18.19 -18.85
CA PRO A 446 -7.46 -17.13 -18.39
C PRO A 446 -8.01 -15.70 -18.60
N GLU A 447 -8.97 -15.53 -19.51
CA GLU A 447 -9.70 -14.29 -19.79
C GLU A 447 -10.77 -13.95 -18.74
N ARG A 448 -11.07 -14.87 -17.82
CA ARG A 448 -12.03 -14.71 -16.71
C ARG A 448 -11.31 -14.61 -15.36
N ILE A 449 -12.03 -14.19 -14.32
CA ILE A 449 -11.48 -13.85 -13.00
C ILE A 449 -11.94 -14.90 -11.97
N ASP A 450 -10.99 -15.61 -11.35
CA ASP A 450 -11.28 -16.62 -10.32
C ASP A 450 -11.93 -15.99 -9.07
N LEU A 451 -13.23 -16.22 -8.88
CA LEU A 451 -14.01 -15.74 -7.74
C LEU A 451 -13.49 -16.27 -6.39
N ASN A 452 -12.74 -17.37 -6.41
CA ASN A 452 -12.32 -18.12 -5.23
C ASN A 452 -10.80 -18.06 -4.95
N TRP A 453 -10.05 -17.27 -5.73
CA TRP A 453 -8.65 -16.97 -5.44
C TRP A 453 -8.52 -16.22 -4.11
N LEU A 454 -7.78 -16.80 -3.16
CA LEU A 454 -7.57 -16.26 -1.82
C LEU A 454 -6.09 -15.97 -1.58
N GLN A 455 -5.67 -14.73 -1.82
CA GLN A 455 -4.29 -14.32 -1.59
C GLN A 455 -3.95 -14.31 -0.08
N LEU A 456 -4.84 -13.77 0.75
CA LEU A 456 -4.58 -13.48 2.17
C LEU A 456 -5.41 -14.40 3.09
N GLY A 457 -5.12 -15.70 3.20
CA GLY A 457 -5.94 -16.67 3.96
C GLY A 457 -6.26 -16.27 5.42
N ARG A 458 -5.25 -15.86 6.20
CA ARG A 458 -5.36 -15.62 7.67
C ARG A 458 -5.49 -14.16 8.11
N VAL A 459 -5.24 -13.22 7.22
CA VAL A 459 -5.13 -11.77 7.48
C VAL A 459 -6.51 -11.11 7.26
N PRO A 460 -7.25 -10.66 8.30
CA PRO A 460 -8.63 -10.14 8.17
C PRO A 460 -8.72 -8.74 7.53
N PHE A 461 -7.77 -8.41 6.67
CA PHE A 461 -7.67 -7.15 5.95
C PHE A 461 -8.85 -6.95 4.98
N ASN A 462 -9.35 -5.71 4.94
CA ASN A 462 -10.32 -5.16 4.01
C ASN A 462 -11.62 -5.95 3.74
N SER A 463 -12.54 -5.96 4.70
CA SER A 463 -14.01 -5.95 4.51
C SER A 463 -14.66 -6.89 3.47
N GLY A 464 -14.00 -7.99 3.08
CA GLY A 464 -14.51 -8.93 2.06
C GLY A 464 -14.12 -8.62 0.61
N GLN A 465 -13.17 -7.72 0.35
CA GLN A 465 -12.65 -7.48 -1.00
C GLN A 465 -12.04 -8.73 -1.64
N LEU A 466 -12.27 -8.90 -2.94
CA LEU A 466 -11.65 -9.96 -3.73
C LEU A 466 -10.51 -9.46 -4.63
N PHE A 467 -10.67 -8.31 -5.29
CA PHE A 467 -9.71 -7.81 -6.30
C PHE A 467 -8.94 -6.58 -5.81
N HIS A 468 -9.64 -5.60 -5.23
CA HIS A 468 -9.06 -4.33 -4.81
C HIS A 468 -8.38 -3.64 -5.99
N LEU A 469 -9.21 -3.12 -6.90
CA LEU A 469 -8.73 -2.27 -7.98
C LEU A 469 -8.22 -0.94 -7.40
N ASN A 470 -7.03 -0.52 -7.83
CA ASN A 470 -6.33 0.64 -7.27
C ASN A 470 -5.68 1.59 -8.30
N SER A 471 -5.74 1.25 -9.58
CA SER A 471 -5.54 2.21 -10.68
C SER A 471 -6.40 1.88 -11.90
N VAL A 472 -6.76 2.93 -12.63
CA VAL A 472 -7.41 2.88 -13.95
C VAL A 472 -6.64 3.81 -14.89
N SER A 473 -6.38 3.38 -16.12
CA SER A 473 -5.75 4.24 -17.12
C SER A 473 -6.20 3.92 -18.54
N TYR A 474 -6.28 4.93 -19.40
CA TYR A 474 -6.87 4.82 -20.74
C TYR A 474 -5.84 5.04 -21.87
N ASN A 475 -5.80 4.12 -22.82
CA ASN A 475 -5.02 4.23 -24.06
C ASN A 475 -5.95 4.61 -25.23
N ALA A 476 -6.01 5.90 -25.53
CA ALA A 476 -6.85 6.44 -26.61
C ALA A 476 -6.46 5.99 -28.03
N ALA A 477 -5.22 5.54 -28.25
CA ALA A 477 -4.78 5.06 -29.57
C ALA A 477 -5.36 3.69 -29.91
N GLU A 478 -5.54 2.83 -28.89
CA GLU A 478 -6.04 1.46 -29.06
C GLU A 478 -7.45 1.24 -28.50
N ASP A 479 -7.98 2.20 -27.74
CA ASP A 479 -9.30 2.15 -27.07
C ASP A 479 -9.34 1.04 -25.99
N LEU A 480 -8.30 1.07 -25.14
CA LEU A 480 -8.07 0.07 -24.10
C LEU A 480 -8.05 0.73 -22.71
N ILE A 481 -8.63 0.04 -21.73
CA ILE A 481 -8.46 0.37 -20.31
C ILE A 481 -7.49 -0.62 -19.67
N LEU A 482 -6.57 -0.09 -18.85
CA LEU A 482 -5.70 -0.85 -17.95
C LEU A 482 -6.22 -0.71 -16.52
N LEU A 483 -6.35 -1.84 -15.81
CA LEU A 483 -6.76 -1.93 -14.41
C LEU A 483 -5.67 -2.60 -13.58
N SER A 484 -5.47 -2.16 -12.34
CA SER A 484 -4.52 -2.78 -11.39
C SER A 484 -5.24 -3.37 -10.18
N SER A 485 -5.07 -4.67 -9.96
CA SER A 485 -5.68 -5.48 -8.90
C SER A 485 -4.62 -5.89 -7.86
N ALA A 486 -4.67 -5.28 -6.66
CA ALA A 486 -3.62 -5.47 -5.65
C ALA A 486 -3.69 -6.85 -4.98
N LEU A 487 -4.91 -7.35 -4.69
CA LEU A 487 -5.12 -8.67 -4.08
C LEU A 487 -4.77 -9.81 -5.03
N PHE A 488 -4.90 -9.61 -6.34
CA PHE A 488 -4.42 -10.62 -7.29
C PHE A 488 -2.91 -10.52 -7.46
N GLY A 489 -2.33 -9.32 -7.32
CA GLY A 489 -0.97 -9.05 -7.76
C GLY A 489 -0.91 -9.08 -9.29
N GLU A 490 -1.89 -8.43 -9.94
CA GLU A 490 -2.04 -8.43 -11.39
C GLU A 490 -2.50 -7.07 -11.92
N ILE A 491 -2.15 -6.82 -13.17
CA ILE A 491 -2.78 -5.81 -14.01
C ILE A 491 -3.54 -6.51 -15.15
N TRP A 492 -4.64 -5.92 -15.59
CA TRP A 492 -5.58 -6.46 -16.58
C TRP A 492 -5.86 -5.41 -17.66
N ALA A 493 -5.98 -5.84 -18.91
CA ALA A 493 -6.45 -4.96 -20.01
C ALA A 493 -7.79 -5.43 -20.56
N ILE A 494 -8.69 -4.48 -20.79
CA ILE A 494 -10.06 -4.69 -21.32
C ILE A 494 -10.33 -3.78 -22.53
N ASP A 495 -11.26 -4.20 -23.39
CA ASP A 495 -11.66 -3.49 -24.61
C ASP A 495 -12.73 -2.42 -24.29
N HIS A 496 -12.33 -1.15 -24.35
CA HIS A 496 -13.24 -0.02 -24.12
C HIS A 496 -14.04 0.36 -25.39
N SER A 497 -13.68 -0.19 -26.55
CA SER A 497 -14.46 0.01 -27.78
C SER A 497 -15.81 -0.75 -27.79
N THR A 498 -16.22 -1.29 -26.64
CA THR A 498 -17.47 -2.01 -26.41
C THR A 498 -18.60 -1.05 -26.05
N THR A 499 -19.84 -1.38 -26.42
CA THR A 499 -21.02 -0.84 -25.72
C THR A 499 -21.15 -1.46 -24.32
N THR A 500 -21.91 -0.85 -23.41
CA THR A 500 -22.19 -1.43 -22.08
C THR A 500 -22.74 -2.86 -22.17
N GLU A 501 -23.61 -3.15 -23.13
CA GLU A 501 -24.14 -4.49 -23.36
C GLU A 501 -23.08 -5.50 -23.83
N GLU A 502 -22.16 -5.09 -24.71
CA GLU A 502 -21.02 -5.93 -25.14
C GLU A 502 -19.99 -6.11 -24.03
N ALA A 503 -19.75 -5.06 -23.23
CA ALA A 503 -18.84 -5.08 -22.09
C ALA A 503 -19.24 -6.13 -21.06
N ARG A 504 -20.54 -6.43 -20.91
CA ARG A 504 -21.03 -7.49 -20.01
C ARG A 504 -20.94 -8.92 -20.58
N GLY A 505 -20.43 -9.08 -21.80
CA GLY A 505 -20.33 -10.37 -22.49
C GLY A 505 -18.90 -10.71 -22.94
N SER A 506 -18.80 -11.85 -23.63
CA SER A 506 -17.56 -12.37 -24.23
C SER A 506 -17.43 -12.08 -25.73
N THR A 507 -18.28 -11.22 -26.29
CA THR A 507 -18.34 -10.89 -27.72
C THR A 507 -18.68 -9.42 -27.93
N GLY A 508 -18.13 -8.83 -28.98
CA GLY A 508 -18.24 -7.39 -29.25
C GLY A 508 -16.91 -6.67 -29.05
N GLY A 509 -16.91 -5.36 -29.27
CA GLY A 509 -15.68 -4.54 -29.25
C GLY A 509 -14.73 -4.83 -30.42
N ARG A 510 -13.67 -4.02 -30.53
CA ARG A 510 -12.64 -4.08 -31.59
C ARG A 510 -11.90 -5.43 -31.60
N HIS A 511 -11.76 -6.06 -30.45
CA HIS A 511 -11.06 -7.32 -30.27
C HIS A 511 -11.99 -8.55 -30.32
N GLY A 512 -13.32 -8.33 -30.42
CA GLY A 512 -14.31 -9.41 -30.51
C GLY A 512 -14.44 -10.23 -29.22
N ARG A 513 -14.13 -9.64 -28.07
CA ARG A 513 -14.07 -10.27 -26.75
C ARG A 513 -15.06 -9.71 -25.72
N GLY A 514 -15.84 -8.70 -26.08
CA GLY A 514 -16.65 -7.98 -25.09
C GLY A 514 -15.76 -7.44 -23.98
N GLY A 515 -16.19 -7.53 -22.72
CA GLY A 515 -15.39 -7.10 -21.56
C GLY A 515 -14.44 -8.14 -20.97
N ASP A 516 -14.29 -9.32 -21.58
CA ASP A 516 -13.33 -10.33 -21.09
C ASP A 516 -11.88 -9.81 -21.17
N LEU A 517 -11.02 -10.29 -20.28
CA LEU A 517 -9.64 -9.81 -20.18
C LEU A 517 -8.86 -10.14 -21.46
N LEU A 518 -8.42 -9.10 -22.17
CA LEU A 518 -7.60 -9.23 -23.39
C LEU A 518 -6.22 -9.83 -23.06
N TRP A 519 -5.67 -9.44 -21.93
CA TRP A 519 -4.48 -10.05 -21.31
C TRP A 519 -4.39 -9.66 -19.84
N ARG A 520 -3.58 -10.41 -19.09
CA ARG A 520 -3.21 -10.15 -17.69
C ARG A 520 -1.72 -10.33 -17.47
N PHE A 521 -1.17 -9.65 -16.47
CA PHE A 521 0.24 -9.74 -16.10
C PHE A 521 0.40 -9.61 -14.59
N GLY A 522 1.28 -10.42 -13.98
CA GLY A 522 1.70 -10.22 -12.60
C GLY A 522 1.80 -11.50 -11.76
N ASN A 523 0.72 -12.26 -11.64
CA ASN A 523 0.65 -13.43 -10.76
C ASN A 523 -0.15 -14.59 -11.42
N PRO A 524 0.51 -15.47 -12.19
CA PRO A 524 -0.18 -16.52 -12.94
C PRO A 524 -0.80 -17.64 -12.08
N GLN A 525 -0.61 -17.62 -10.75
CA GLN A 525 -1.28 -18.53 -9.82
C GLN A 525 -2.79 -18.25 -9.71
N THR A 526 -3.20 -16.99 -9.89
CA THR A 526 -4.61 -16.50 -9.81
C THR A 526 -5.56 -17.15 -10.82
N HIS A 527 -5.01 -17.81 -11.83
CA HIS A 527 -5.72 -18.50 -12.89
C HIS A 527 -4.98 -19.79 -13.28
N GLY A 528 -4.30 -20.44 -12.32
CA GLY A 528 -3.76 -21.79 -12.47
C GLY A 528 -2.70 -22.02 -13.56
N ARG A 529 -2.03 -20.96 -14.07
CA ARG A 529 -1.05 -21.05 -15.19
C ARG A 529 0.41 -20.83 -14.81
N GLY A 530 0.72 -20.77 -13.52
CA GLY A 530 2.10 -20.70 -13.01
C GLY A 530 2.17 -20.92 -11.50
N GLY A 531 3.39 -20.92 -10.96
CA GLY A 531 3.66 -21.01 -9.53
C GLY A 531 4.20 -19.71 -8.93
N SER A 532 4.53 -19.73 -7.64
CA SER A 532 5.02 -18.56 -6.90
C SER A 532 6.36 -18.00 -7.38
N ARG A 533 7.10 -18.75 -8.21
CA ARG A 533 8.32 -18.29 -8.88
C ARG A 533 8.07 -17.47 -10.14
N ASP A 534 6.86 -17.57 -10.69
CA ASP A 534 6.45 -16.88 -11.91
C ASP A 534 5.71 -15.56 -11.58
N GLN A 535 5.47 -15.28 -10.30
CA GLN A 535 4.91 -14.04 -9.82
C GLN A 535 5.94 -12.90 -9.87
N VAL A 536 5.57 -11.80 -10.52
CA VAL A 536 6.36 -10.58 -10.71
C VAL A 536 5.79 -9.40 -9.92
N LEU A 537 4.45 -9.30 -9.85
CA LEU A 537 3.76 -8.20 -9.19
C LEU A 537 3.27 -8.60 -7.80
N PHE A 538 3.46 -7.68 -6.85
CA PHE A 538 3.33 -7.90 -5.42
C PHE A 538 2.67 -6.67 -4.79
N TRP A 539 1.33 -6.61 -4.88
CA TRP A 539 0.50 -5.53 -4.34
C TRP A 539 0.78 -4.17 -5.00
N GLN A 540 1.01 -4.18 -6.31
CA GLN A 540 1.36 -3.01 -7.11
C GLN A 540 0.26 -1.93 -7.10
N HIS A 541 0.66 -0.68 -7.35
CA HIS A 541 -0.20 0.48 -7.51
C HIS A 541 0.21 1.26 -8.77
N ASP A 542 -0.66 2.19 -9.18
CA ASP A 542 -0.35 3.22 -10.19
C ASP A 542 0.16 2.63 -11.51
N ALA A 543 -0.44 1.52 -11.94
CA ALA A 543 -0.19 0.98 -13.27
C ALA A 543 -0.95 1.83 -14.30
N HIS A 544 -0.21 2.50 -15.18
CA HIS A 544 -0.78 3.44 -16.15
C HIS A 544 -0.02 3.40 -17.49
N PHE A 545 -0.71 3.79 -18.56
CA PHE A 545 -0.06 4.05 -19.84
C PHE A 545 0.76 5.34 -19.75
N MET A 546 2.04 5.30 -20.09
CA MET A 546 2.85 6.52 -20.14
C MET A 546 2.40 7.40 -21.30
N ALA A 547 2.32 8.71 -21.06
CA ALA A 547 2.01 9.69 -22.09
C ALA A 547 2.97 9.60 -23.31
N GLU A 548 2.47 10.00 -24.48
CA GLU A 548 3.26 10.03 -25.70
C GLU A 548 4.44 11.02 -25.62
N GLY A 549 5.48 10.78 -26.42
CA GLY A 549 6.68 11.61 -26.46
C GLY A 549 7.66 11.43 -25.28
N LEU A 550 7.26 10.77 -24.19
CA LEU A 550 8.15 10.48 -23.07
C LEU A 550 9.22 9.43 -23.43
N PRO A 551 10.48 9.57 -22.96
CA PRO A 551 11.52 8.55 -23.16
C PRO A 551 11.15 7.23 -22.49
N ARG A 552 10.99 6.16 -23.29
CA ARG A 552 10.48 4.86 -22.81
C ARG A 552 10.99 3.67 -23.63
N THR A 553 11.04 2.50 -23.00
CA THR A 553 11.38 1.18 -23.56
C THR A 553 10.19 0.22 -23.60
N GLY A 554 9.20 0.42 -22.72
CA GLY A 554 7.84 -0.12 -22.74
C GLY A 554 6.79 1.00 -22.86
N GLU A 555 5.50 0.68 -22.75
CA GLU A 555 4.40 1.65 -22.85
C GLU A 555 3.59 1.83 -21.55
N ILE A 556 3.77 0.94 -20.57
CA ILE A 556 3.12 0.99 -19.25
C ILE A 556 4.19 1.08 -18.16
N LEU A 557 3.98 1.94 -17.16
CA LEU A 557 4.79 2.07 -15.95
C LEU A 557 3.99 1.55 -14.75
N ILE A 558 4.66 0.91 -13.79
CA ILE A 558 4.04 0.29 -12.60
C ILE A 558 4.89 0.60 -11.37
N PHE A 559 4.27 1.05 -10.28
CA PHE A 559 4.88 1.05 -8.94
C PHE A 559 4.58 -0.30 -8.27
N ASN A 560 5.55 -1.21 -8.24
CA ASN A 560 5.37 -2.54 -7.67
C ASN A 560 5.83 -2.57 -6.21
N ASN A 561 4.88 -2.36 -5.30
CA ASN A 561 5.12 -2.16 -3.87
C ASN A 561 5.97 -3.26 -3.23
N GLY A 562 5.86 -4.51 -3.67
CA GLY A 562 6.63 -5.62 -3.13
C GLY A 562 6.04 -6.26 -1.87
N MET A 563 4.77 -5.99 -1.54
CA MET A 563 4.14 -6.62 -0.39
C MET A 563 4.00 -8.13 -0.65
N ARG A 564 4.51 -8.94 0.28
CA ARG A 564 4.60 -10.41 0.14
C ARG A 564 5.56 -10.93 -0.95
N ARG A 565 6.43 -10.08 -1.50
CA ARG A 565 7.58 -10.52 -2.29
C ARG A 565 8.47 -11.44 -1.44
N GLY A 566 8.76 -12.65 -1.96
CA GLY A 566 9.54 -13.66 -1.25
C GLY A 566 8.75 -14.53 -0.26
N ALA A 567 7.43 -14.37 -0.15
CA ALA A 567 6.57 -15.36 0.50
C ALA A 567 6.49 -16.64 -0.34
N SER A 568 6.08 -17.76 0.27
CA SER A 568 5.89 -19.04 -0.43
C SER A 568 4.87 -19.01 -1.58
N GLY A 569 4.00 -18.00 -1.61
CA GLY A 569 2.90 -17.82 -2.57
C GLY A 569 1.67 -18.69 -2.30
N ALA A 570 1.70 -19.54 -1.28
CA ALA A 570 0.53 -20.33 -0.88
C ALA A 570 -0.62 -19.41 -0.39
N PRO A 571 -1.90 -19.84 -0.57
CA PRO A 571 -3.08 -19.16 0.00
C PRO A 571 -2.99 -19.01 1.53
N GLU A 572 -2.35 -19.99 2.16
CA GLU A 572 -1.97 -20.00 3.58
C GLU A 572 -0.54 -19.44 3.71
N PRO A 573 -0.35 -18.17 4.11
CA PRO A 573 0.98 -17.57 4.18
C PRO A 573 1.87 -18.19 5.26
N ASP A 574 3.13 -18.44 4.91
CA ASP A 574 4.25 -18.55 5.86
C ASP A 574 4.59 -17.20 6.52
N GLN A 575 4.11 -16.09 5.95
CA GLN A 575 4.41 -14.72 6.33
C GLN A 575 3.11 -13.90 6.42
N ILE A 576 2.63 -13.66 7.65
CA ILE A 576 1.30 -13.08 7.94
C ILE A 576 1.33 -11.53 7.91
N CYS A 577 2.51 -10.93 7.85
CA CYS A 577 2.71 -9.49 7.94
C CYS A 577 2.52 -8.75 6.60
N MET A 578 1.81 -7.62 6.66
CA MET A 578 1.58 -6.71 5.52
C MET A 578 2.87 -5.98 5.13
N GLY A 579 3.78 -6.69 4.46
CA GLY A 579 5.03 -6.13 3.92
C GLY A 579 6.28 -6.24 4.80
N MET A 580 6.23 -6.95 5.93
CA MET A 580 7.32 -6.96 6.92
C MET A 580 8.21 -8.21 6.81
N ILE A 581 8.71 -8.45 5.61
CA ILE A 581 9.42 -9.69 5.25
C ILE A 581 10.90 -9.39 5.06
N THR A 582 11.75 -10.34 5.45
CA THR A 582 13.16 -10.36 5.05
C THR A 582 13.26 -10.50 3.53
N GLY A 583 13.39 -9.38 2.82
CA GLY A 583 13.46 -9.34 1.35
C GLY A 583 12.29 -8.62 0.65
N ALA A 584 11.37 -7.99 1.38
CA ALA A 584 10.41 -7.06 0.76
C ALA A 584 11.11 -5.77 0.33
N TYR A 585 10.86 -5.33 -0.90
CA TYR A 585 11.33 -4.07 -1.49
C TYR A 585 10.37 -3.64 -2.60
N SER A 586 10.28 -2.33 -2.84
CA SER A 586 9.50 -1.76 -3.94
C SER A 586 10.42 -1.55 -5.13
N ASP A 587 9.97 -1.96 -6.31
CA ASP A 587 10.62 -1.70 -7.58
C ASP A 587 9.68 -0.96 -8.53
N LEU A 588 10.27 -0.30 -9.53
CA LEU A 588 9.52 0.17 -10.69
C LEU A 588 9.68 -0.83 -11.81
N LEU A 589 8.60 -1.10 -12.52
CA LEU A 589 8.61 -1.94 -13.72
C LEU A 589 8.04 -1.15 -14.88
N GLU A 590 8.75 -1.17 -16.00
CA GLU A 590 8.26 -0.65 -17.26
C GLU A 590 8.06 -1.83 -18.21
N ILE A 591 6.83 -2.03 -18.66
CA ILE A 591 6.43 -3.20 -19.44
C ILE A 591 6.00 -2.82 -20.85
N LYS A 592 6.19 -3.77 -21.77
CA LYS A 592 5.77 -3.65 -23.16
C LYS A 592 4.68 -4.68 -23.47
N MET A 593 3.59 -4.22 -24.08
CA MET A 593 2.49 -5.07 -24.52
C MET A 593 2.96 -6.05 -25.60
N PRO A 594 2.43 -7.29 -25.61
CA PRO A 594 2.86 -8.29 -26.56
C PRO A 594 2.21 -8.02 -27.92
N ARG A 595 3.04 -7.81 -28.95
CA ARG A 595 2.58 -7.51 -30.32
C ARG A 595 3.15 -8.50 -31.33
N SER A 596 2.36 -8.78 -32.37
CA SER A 596 2.79 -9.51 -33.56
C SER A 596 3.77 -8.67 -34.40
N PRO A 597 4.46 -9.26 -35.40
CA PRO A 597 5.39 -8.51 -36.26
C PRO A 597 4.77 -7.36 -37.06
N ASP A 598 3.46 -7.41 -37.31
CA ASP A 598 2.63 -6.38 -37.95
C ASP A 598 1.99 -5.39 -36.94
N GLY A 599 2.26 -5.55 -35.64
CA GLY A 599 1.91 -4.58 -34.59
C GLY A 599 0.61 -4.84 -33.84
N ALA A 600 -0.20 -5.81 -34.26
CA ALA A 600 -1.44 -6.18 -33.60
C ALA A 600 -1.20 -6.76 -32.19
N LEU A 601 -2.11 -6.47 -31.26
CA LEU A 601 -2.07 -6.96 -29.88
C LEU A 601 -2.25 -8.49 -29.83
N LEU A 602 -1.35 -9.18 -29.13
CA LEU A 602 -1.40 -10.64 -28.97
C LEU A 602 -2.25 -11.01 -27.75
N ILE A 603 -3.57 -11.09 -27.97
CA ILE A 603 -4.57 -11.51 -26.98
C ILE A 603 -4.15 -12.81 -26.26
N GLY A 604 -4.30 -12.83 -24.94
CA GLY A 604 -3.95 -13.95 -24.07
C GLY A 604 -2.45 -14.15 -23.83
N GLN A 605 -1.56 -13.35 -24.43
CA GLN A 605 -0.14 -13.34 -24.07
C GLN A 605 0.12 -12.27 -23.01
N PRO A 606 1.02 -12.51 -22.04
CA PRO A 606 1.41 -11.48 -21.07
C PRO A 606 2.42 -10.50 -21.67
N PRO A 607 2.34 -9.20 -21.31
CA PRO A 607 3.43 -8.24 -21.42
C PRO A 607 4.79 -8.73 -20.89
N LYS A 608 5.85 -8.02 -21.27
CA LYS A 608 7.23 -8.29 -20.81
C LYS A 608 7.82 -7.07 -20.12
N VAL A 609 8.61 -7.30 -19.06
CA VAL A 609 9.41 -6.25 -18.42
C VAL A 609 10.55 -5.87 -19.36
N ASN A 610 10.63 -4.58 -19.69
CA ASN A 610 11.64 -4.01 -20.59
C ASN A 610 12.68 -3.18 -19.83
N TRP A 611 12.27 -2.52 -18.74
CA TRP A 611 13.14 -1.82 -17.81
C TRP A 611 12.64 -2.00 -16.38
N SER A 612 13.54 -1.90 -15.42
CA SER A 612 13.19 -1.87 -14.00
C SER A 612 14.19 -1.03 -13.20
N PHE A 613 13.73 -0.49 -12.07
CA PHE A 613 14.57 0.16 -11.07
C PHE A 613 14.37 -0.53 -9.71
N ASN A 614 15.46 -0.72 -8.96
CA ASN A 614 15.50 -1.37 -7.65
C ASN A 614 15.07 -2.85 -7.61
N ALA A 615 15.07 -3.56 -8.74
CA ALA A 615 14.73 -4.99 -8.83
C ALA A 615 15.71 -5.93 -8.06
N ASP A 616 16.84 -5.39 -7.60
CA ASP A 616 17.84 -6.07 -6.76
C ASP A 616 17.82 -5.64 -5.29
N ALA A 617 16.87 -4.77 -4.91
CA ALA A 617 16.75 -4.15 -3.58
C ALA A 617 17.98 -3.32 -3.14
N ALA A 618 18.77 -2.77 -4.07
CA ALA A 618 19.94 -1.94 -3.73
C ALA A 618 19.59 -0.64 -2.98
N HIS A 619 18.36 -0.14 -3.09
CA HIS A 619 17.89 1.10 -2.50
C HIS A 619 16.74 0.85 -1.50
N ASP A 620 16.82 1.43 -0.30
CA ASP A 620 15.70 1.43 0.66
C ASP A 620 14.67 2.50 0.28
N VAL A 621 13.82 2.18 -0.70
CA VAL A 621 12.69 3.01 -1.18
C VAL A 621 11.34 2.29 -0.99
N TYR A 622 11.25 1.45 0.05
CA TYR A 622 10.12 0.54 0.25
C TYR A 622 8.85 1.22 0.79
N SER A 623 7.74 1.12 0.04
CA SER A 623 6.38 1.39 0.52
C SER A 623 5.47 0.16 0.35
N PRO A 624 4.83 -0.36 1.41
CA PRO A 624 4.01 -1.57 1.33
C PRO A 624 2.71 -1.41 0.56
N PHE A 625 2.16 -0.20 0.44
CA PHE A 625 0.89 0.12 -0.23
C PHE A 625 0.85 1.58 -0.70
N MET A 626 -0.24 1.97 -1.39
CA MET A 626 -0.37 3.26 -2.07
C MET A 626 0.85 3.49 -3.00
N SER A 627 1.32 4.74 -3.13
CA SER A 627 2.50 5.12 -3.91
C SER A 627 2.22 5.23 -5.41
N GLY A 628 3.15 5.87 -6.12
CA GLY A 628 3.04 6.09 -7.55
C GLY A 628 4.37 6.48 -8.18
N ALA A 629 4.41 6.49 -9.50
CA ALA A 629 5.59 6.84 -10.29
C ALA A 629 5.22 7.57 -11.59
N GLN A 630 6.08 8.46 -12.06
CA GLN A 630 5.83 9.24 -13.27
C GLN A 630 7.12 9.38 -14.10
N ARG A 631 7.10 8.94 -15.37
CA ARG A 631 8.19 9.21 -16.32
C ARG A 631 8.15 10.68 -16.75
N MET A 632 9.30 11.35 -16.68
CA MET A 632 9.45 12.78 -16.98
C MET A 632 10.10 13.02 -18.36
N PRO A 633 9.93 14.22 -18.96
CA PRO A 633 10.48 14.54 -20.28
C PRO A 633 12.01 14.41 -20.40
N ASN A 634 12.77 14.69 -19.34
CA ASN A 634 14.22 14.47 -19.31
C ASN A 634 14.63 12.98 -19.25
N GLY A 635 13.66 12.06 -19.17
CA GLY A 635 13.86 10.62 -19.07
C GLY A 635 13.94 10.09 -17.63
N ASN A 636 14.04 10.94 -16.61
CA ASN A 636 13.99 10.50 -15.22
C ASN A 636 12.61 9.94 -14.86
N THR A 637 12.52 9.18 -13.78
CA THR A 637 11.26 8.74 -13.18
C THR A 637 11.13 9.32 -11.77
N LEU A 638 10.04 10.03 -11.52
CA LEU A 638 9.62 10.44 -10.18
C LEU A 638 8.97 9.25 -9.46
N MET A 639 9.15 9.15 -8.15
CA MET A 639 8.56 8.15 -7.27
C MET A 639 8.01 8.83 -6.01
N CYS A 640 6.83 8.42 -5.57
CA CYS A 640 6.23 8.80 -4.31
C CYS A 640 6.17 7.60 -3.37
N GLN A 641 7.01 7.54 -2.33
CA GLN A 641 6.91 6.54 -1.26
C GLN A 641 5.84 7.03 -0.25
N ALA A 642 4.61 6.55 -0.43
CA ALA A 642 3.40 7.08 0.22
C ALA A 642 3.47 7.22 1.75
N CYS A 643 3.92 6.17 2.44
CA CYS A 643 3.91 6.12 3.90
C CYS A 643 4.92 7.07 4.57
N ASP A 644 6.08 7.28 3.94
CA ASP A 644 7.17 8.14 4.45
C ASP A 644 7.04 9.60 3.97
N LYS A 645 6.01 9.92 3.18
CA LYS A 645 5.88 11.18 2.39
C LYS A 645 7.16 11.51 1.59
N ARG A 646 7.90 10.49 1.14
CA ARG A 646 9.21 10.66 0.49
C ARG A 646 9.06 10.74 -1.02
N ILE A 647 9.72 11.73 -1.60
CA ILE A 647 9.70 12.03 -3.03
C ILE A 647 11.12 11.81 -3.56
N VAL A 648 11.24 10.89 -4.53
CA VAL A 648 12.52 10.47 -5.11
C VAL A 648 12.44 10.68 -6.62
N GLU A 649 13.50 11.18 -7.25
CA GLU A 649 13.63 11.21 -8.72
C GLU A 649 14.89 10.42 -9.09
N VAL A 650 14.73 9.47 -10.01
CA VAL A 650 15.78 8.56 -10.46
C VAL A 650 16.05 8.70 -11.95
N SER A 651 17.32 8.74 -12.32
CA SER A 651 17.74 8.81 -13.72
C SER A 651 17.49 7.48 -14.46
N PRO A 652 17.51 7.46 -15.81
CA PRO A 652 17.44 6.23 -16.60
C PRO A 652 18.47 5.15 -16.21
N THR A 653 19.61 5.56 -15.63
CA THR A 653 20.68 4.66 -15.16
C THR A 653 20.54 4.22 -13.71
N GLY A 654 19.45 4.61 -13.02
CA GLY A 654 19.19 4.24 -11.63
C GLY A 654 19.89 5.12 -10.57
N GLU A 655 20.43 6.27 -10.95
CA GLU A 655 20.99 7.22 -9.98
C GLU A 655 19.87 8.05 -9.36
N ILE A 656 19.82 8.11 -8.02
CA ILE A 656 18.91 8.98 -7.28
C ILE A 656 19.43 10.43 -7.38
N VAL A 657 18.75 11.27 -8.14
CA VAL A 657 19.10 12.69 -8.36
C VAL A 657 18.31 13.63 -7.46
N LEU A 658 17.16 13.20 -6.94
CA LEU A 658 16.33 13.90 -5.96
C LEU A 658 15.91 12.92 -4.86
N ASP A 659 16.01 13.33 -3.60
CA ASP A 659 15.51 12.57 -2.45
C ASP A 659 15.17 13.55 -1.31
N PHE A 660 13.89 13.70 -0.98
CA PHE A 660 13.45 14.48 0.16
C PHE A 660 12.14 13.92 0.75
N ARG A 661 11.76 14.40 1.94
CA ARG A 661 10.49 14.05 2.60
C ARG A 661 9.68 15.30 2.84
N LEU A 662 8.42 15.28 2.40
CA LEU A 662 7.48 16.34 2.70
C LEU A 662 7.14 16.32 4.19
N GLY A 663 7.19 17.49 4.82
CA GLY A 663 6.89 17.66 6.24
C GLY A 663 5.39 17.55 6.58
N GLY A 664 5.05 17.62 7.85
CA GLY A 664 3.69 17.77 8.34
C GLY A 664 2.91 16.44 8.48
N PRO A 665 1.70 16.50 9.05
CA PRO A 665 0.86 15.32 9.24
C PRO A 665 0.48 14.66 7.89
N GLY A 666 0.03 13.42 7.97
CA GLY A 666 -0.52 12.67 6.84
C GLY A 666 0.40 11.71 6.12
N ARG A 667 -0.05 11.31 4.94
CA ARG A 667 0.57 10.44 3.95
C ARG A 667 0.39 11.07 2.57
N LEU A 668 1.05 10.50 1.57
CA LEU A 668 0.75 10.77 0.16
C LEU A 668 0.02 9.55 -0.42
N PHE A 669 -0.85 9.73 -1.41
CA PHE A 669 -1.32 8.61 -2.23
C PHE A 669 -0.45 8.48 -3.49
N ARG A 670 -0.56 9.47 -4.37
CA ARG A 670 0.28 9.72 -5.54
C ARG A 670 0.68 11.20 -5.57
N ILE A 671 1.63 11.54 -6.43
CA ILE A 671 2.02 12.92 -6.75
C ILE A 671 2.25 13.01 -8.26
N TYR A 672 2.07 14.20 -8.83
CA TYR A 672 2.43 14.48 -10.22
C TYR A 672 3.34 15.69 -10.30
N LYS A 673 4.39 15.61 -11.11
CA LYS A 673 5.26 16.74 -11.41
C LYS A 673 4.90 17.27 -12.79
N ILE A 674 4.64 18.58 -12.85
CA ILE A 674 4.06 19.25 -14.02
C ILE A 674 5.07 20.29 -14.49
N ALA A 675 5.46 20.25 -15.76
CA ALA A 675 6.46 21.15 -16.31
C ALA A 675 5.98 22.61 -16.29
N PRO A 676 6.85 23.62 -16.11
CA PRO A 676 6.41 25.02 -15.97
C PRO A 676 5.73 25.57 -17.24
N ASP A 677 6.08 25.03 -18.41
CA ASP A 677 5.52 25.35 -19.72
C ASP A 677 4.25 24.55 -20.07
N ALA A 678 3.79 23.66 -19.18
CA ALA A 678 2.55 22.92 -19.39
C ALA A 678 1.34 23.89 -19.43
N PRO A 679 0.35 23.68 -20.33
CA PRO A 679 -0.83 24.55 -20.43
C PRO A 679 -1.55 24.74 -19.10
N ALA A 680 -1.61 23.68 -18.29
CA ALA A 680 -2.20 23.67 -16.97
C ALA A 680 -1.57 24.67 -15.98
N ILE A 681 -0.24 24.84 -16.02
CA ILE A 681 0.50 25.79 -15.18
C ILE A 681 0.34 27.22 -15.72
N GLN A 682 0.44 27.37 -17.05
CA GLN A 682 0.26 28.66 -17.71
C GLN A 682 -1.16 29.22 -17.50
N ALA A 683 -2.19 28.36 -17.42
CA ALA A 683 -3.55 28.75 -17.11
C ALA A 683 -3.75 29.27 -15.67
N LEU A 684 -2.87 28.89 -14.73
CA LEU A 684 -2.83 29.42 -13.37
C LEU A 684 -2.03 30.74 -13.26
N GLY A 685 -1.34 31.16 -14.32
CA GLY A 685 -0.48 32.35 -14.32
C GLY A 685 0.86 32.17 -13.60
N LEU A 686 1.37 30.93 -13.55
CA LEU A 686 2.60 30.50 -12.86
C LEU A 686 3.82 30.32 -13.80
#